data_AF-A0A1M5RWJ0-F1
#
_entry.id   AF-A0A1M5RWJ0-F1
#
_cell.length_a   1.000
_cell.length_b   1.000
_cell.length_c   1.000
_cell.angle_alpha   90.00
_cell.angle_beta   90.00
_cell.angle_gamma   90.00
#
_symmetry.space_group_name_H-M   'P 1'
#
loop_
_entity.id
_entity.type
_entity.pdbx_description
1 polymer ?
#
loop_
_entity_poly.entity_id
_entity_poly.type
_entity_poly.pdbx_seq_one_letter_code
_entity_poly.pdbx_strand_id
1 'polypeptide(L)'
;MGAQRVKKIMAVLIIGLIIIQLVPAKPVMAAVDQKAYYNEIGEKLEDMANKYNIPPVLLKAVAWMESGWKQWELDTATGQPITDKPLIGRDGIGIGIMQVSSYDPKDTATMDRLKNDIDYNIEIGCQMLNQKWRAYPKIGDGDRNVLENWYFAIWGYNSWATRNNPNCLTGKTAYQDSVFSLMGQKYNSAITFAPGATKFPKELLPPVNPPYLSGRWSTPASIHLGDLEIDEDSLVDSGGGTGAESANGDYWYNYARWSSYYALGFYVTAYKSPSVTDKEVVEKKILNAYGKLLTEADVLMLEKNDTSYASAAKYYWTILQGPDLDASIQKRAQTGHLSALNKLLAEADKLALADSISYATAAQDYGIILQQSNLDASLEEQAKNGLQNTYVKLLSEADKLALEGTASSNETAAKYYLTVVQGQVLDANLTERARVGYEKIKGTNPLPTPNPTPTPTPTPTPTPTPTPNPEELSIERLYGTRAEDTAIKIAQTGWANNSAPVVLLARVDRFQDALAAAPLAKKLKAPLLLTSPYQLDKEVLQEIKRLSSNAKVYVIGGEGAILKPVTNTLVEEGLSYERIYGDSAADTAAAIARKIGPSSQVILASSTSFPDALSASAPAAALGIPILLTEQNKLPAATKQILKDFGVTKTIIVGGKFAVSTTFDAKGGPLEPYGPLRLAGNTKYDTMLQIVKHFNQNSESIVIATGETFPDGLSGGAFAALTGSPMILVPKGDLNSDTSTYLKGLCGKTKTAYILGGTGVIPSTNEKTMGSLLTSQ
;
A
#
# COMPACT_ATOMS: atom_id res chain seq x y z
N MET A 1 -58.47 48.44 -8.43
CA MET A 1 -57.01 48.29 -8.64
C MET A 1 -56.78 47.75 -10.04
N GLY A 2 -56.30 48.61 -10.95
CA GLY A 2 -56.58 48.50 -12.38
C GLY A 2 -55.60 47.63 -13.19
N ALA A 3 -56.09 47.23 -14.37
CA ALA A 3 -55.41 46.45 -15.41
C ALA A 3 -54.02 46.97 -15.82
N GLN A 4 -53.67 48.21 -15.48
CA GLN A 4 -52.32 48.77 -15.63
C GLN A 4 -51.26 48.10 -14.73
N ARG A 5 -51.62 47.62 -13.54
CA ARG A 5 -50.67 46.91 -12.65
C ARG A 5 -50.29 45.53 -13.20
N VAL A 6 -51.25 44.82 -13.81
CA VAL A 6 -51.03 43.50 -14.41
C VAL A 6 -50.18 43.60 -15.68
N LYS A 7 -50.40 44.63 -16.53
CA LYS A 7 -49.56 44.88 -17.70
C LYS A 7 -48.12 45.26 -17.34
N LYS A 8 -47.89 46.00 -16.25
CA LYS A 8 -46.53 46.31 -15.77
C LYS A 8 -45.81 45.09 -15.21
N ILE A 9 -46.51 44.19 -14.51
CA ILE A 9 -45.92 42.94 -13.99
C ILE A 9 -45.56 41.98 -15.13
N MET A 10 -46.42 41.85 -16.15
CA MET A 10 -46.13 41.04 -17.34
C MET A 10 -44.99 41.62 -18.20
N ALA A 11 -44.89 42.94 -18.35
CA ALA A 11 -43.78 43.56 -19.07
C ALA A 11 -42.43 43.37 -18.35
N VAL A 12 -42.40 43.43 -17.01
CA VAL A 12 -41.20 43.16 -16.21
C VAL A 12 -40.80 41.69 -16.26
N LEU A 13 -41.76 40.75 -16.31
CA LEU A 13 -41.49 39.32 -16.48
C LEU A 13 -40.96 38.97 -17.88
N ILE A 14 -41.47 39.61 -18.94
CA ILE A 14 -41.01 39.40 -20.32
C ILE A 14 -39.61 40.01 -20.53
N ILE A 15 -39.33 41.19 -19.97
CA ILE A 15 -38.00 41.79 -20.01
C ILE A 15 -37.00 40.99 -19.15
N GLY A 16 -37.43 40.46 -18.00
CA GLY A 16 -36.62 39.55 -17.18
C GLY A 16 -36.29 38.23 -17.89
N LEU A 17 -37.23 37.67 -18.65
CA LEU A 17 -37.02 36.46 -19.46
C LEU A 17 -36.09 36.69 -20.66
N ILE A 18 -36.10 37.89 -21.26
CA ILE A 18 -35.19 38.25 -22.37
C ILE A 18 -33.77 38.56 -21.86
N ILE A 19 -33.62 39.12 -20.65
CA ILE A 19 -32.30 39.38 -20.03
C ILE A 19 -31.62 38.07 -19.57
N ILE A 20 -32.38 37.05 -19.18
CA ILE A 20 -31.84 35.71 -18.83
C ILE A 20 -31.28 34.98 -20.07
N GLN A 21 -31.70 35.34 -21.29
CA GLN A 21 -31.14 34.80 -22.54
C GLN A 21 -29.91 35.56 -23.08
N LEU A 22 -29.49 36.63 -22.40
CA LEU A 22 -28.30 37.43 -22.76
C LEU A 22 -27.10 37.18 -21.84
N VAL A 23 -27.20 36.24 -20.89
CA VAL A 23 -26.02 35.72 -20.20
C VAL A 23 -25.40 34.67 -21.12
N PRO A 24 -24.22 34.90 -21.73
CA PRO A 24 -23.54 33.83 -22.44
C PRO A 24 -23.38 32.68 -21.45
N ALA A 25 -23.88 31.50 -21.80
CA ALA A 25 -23.56 30.29 -21.07
C ALA A 25 -22.03 30.27 -20.92
N LYS A 26 -21.53 30.16 -19.68
CA LYS A 26 -20.10 29.90 -19.49
C LYS A 26 -19.77 28.70 -20.39
N PRO A 27 -18.77 28.80 -21.27
CA PRO A 27 -18.40 27.67 -22.10
C PRO A 27 -18.18 26.50 -21.14
N VAL A 28 -18.86 25.39 -21.42
CA VAL A 28 -18.56 24.12 -20.77
C VAL A 28 -17.10 23.85 -21.15
N MET A 29 -16.16 24.17 -20.26
CA MET A 29 -14.77 23.87 -20.49
C MET A 29 -14.69 22.36 -20.69
N ALA A 30 -14.04 21.94 -21.77
CA ALA A 30 -13.83 20.53 -22.05
C ALA A 30 -13.22 19.85 -20.81
N ALA A 31 -13.73 18.67 -20.44
CA ALA A 31 -13.08 17.83 -19.44
C ALA A 31 -11.62 17.61 -19.89
N VAL A 32 -10.65 17.81 -19.00
CA VAL A 32 -9.24 17.56 -19.33
C VAL A 32 -9.09 16.08 -19.61
N ASP A 33 -8.35 15.79 -20.66
CA ASP A 33 -7.86 14.45 -20.92
C ASP A 33 -6.95 14.04 -19.76
N GLN A 34 -7.51 13.34 -18.77
CA GLN A 34 -6.77 12.86 -17.61
C GLN A 34 -5.59 11.99 -18.03
N LYS A 35 -5.67 11.32 -19.19
CA LYS A 35 -4.53 10.57 -19.73
C LYS A 35 -3.42 11.53 -20.14
N ALA A 36 -3.74 12.62 -20.85
CA ALA A 36 -2.75 13.64 -21.20
C ALA A 36 -2.13 14.28 -19.95
N TYR A 37 -2.93 14.57 -18.92
CA TYR A 37 -2.42 15.06 -17.63
C TYR A 37 -1.45 14.07 -16.98
N TYR A 38 -1.85 12.81 -16.79
CA TYR A 38 -0.98 11.82 -16.15
C TYR A 38 0.22 11.44 -17.01
N ASN A 39 0.11 11.51 -18.35
CA ASN A 39 1.25 11.35 -19.24
C ASN A 39 2.23 12.50 -19.07
N GLU A 40 1.76 13.75 -19.10
CA GLU A 40 2.60 14.94 -18.89
C GLU A 40 3.31 14.89 -17.52
N ILE A 41 2.58 14.56 -16.46
CA ILE A 41 3.19 14.41 -15.12
C ILE A 41 4.16 13.22 -15.09
N GLY A 42 3.83 12.12 -15.77
CA GLY A 42 4.71 10.96 -15.89
C GLY A 42 6.02 11.26 -16.61
N GLU A 43 5.96 12.01 -17.71
CA GLU A 43 7.11 12.52 -18.46
C GLU A 43 7.94 13.48 -17.60
N LYS A 44 7.31 14.45 -16.93
CA LYS A 44 8.00 15.35 -15.99
C LYS A 44 8.75 14.60 -14.87
N LEU A 45 8.12 13.58 -14.30
CA LEU A 45 8.75 12.73 -13.28
C LEU A 45 9.92 11.94 -13.87
N GLU A 46 9.78 11.40 -15.08
CA GLU A 46 10.85 10.66 -15.76
C GLU A 46 12.04 11.55 -16.10
N ASP A 47 11.80 12.70 -16.73
CA ASP A 47 12.81 13.69 -17.09
C ASP A 47 13.56 14.16 -15.84
N MET A 48 12.82 14.49 -14.77
CA MET A 48 13.45 14.93 -13.53
C MET A 48 14.20 13.79 -12.84
N ALA A 49 13.70 12.56 -12.89
CA ALA A 49 14.38 11.40 -12.32
C ALA A 49 15.73 11.15 -13.02
N ASN A 50 15.74 11.13 -14.35
CA ASN A 50 16.95 10.95 -15.16
C ASN A 50 17.94 12.09 -14.96
N LYS A 51 17.48 13.35 -15.01
CA LYS A 51 18.29 14.56 -14.73
C LYS A 51 18.95 14.50 -13.36
N TYR A 52 18.27 13.88 -12.39
CA TYR A 52 18.75 13.70 -11.02
C TYR A 52 19.33 12.29 -10.76
N ASN A 53 19.63 11.48 -11.76
CA ASN A 53 20.25 10.16 -11.58
C ASN A 53 19.51 9.26 -10.55
N ILE A 54 18.18 9.21 -10.66
CA ILE A 54 17.25 8.39 -9.86
C ILE A 54 16.48 7.49 -10.85
N PRO A 55 16.31 6.18 -10.60
CA PRO A 55 15.46 5.35 -11.46
C PRO A 55 14.04 5.94 -11.60
N PRO A 56 13.55 6.25 -12.81
CA PRO A 56 12.22 6.79 -13.01
C PRO A 56 11.09 6.01 -12.33
N VAL A 57 11.13 4.67 -12.38
CA VAL A 57 10.19 3.76 -11.70
C VAL A 57 10.10 4.03 -10.20
N LEU A 58 11.23 4.38 -9.58
CA LEU A 58 11.33 4.69 -8.16
C LEU A 58 10.72 6.05 -7.85
N LEU A 59 11.10 7.10 -8.60
CA LEU A 59 10.54 8.44 -8.36
C LEU A 59 9.02 8.45 -8.58
N LYS A 60 8.55 7.78 -9.64
CA LYS A 60 7.14 7.58 -9.96
C LYS A 60 6.38 6.87 -8.83
N ALA A 61 6.99 5.86 -8.20
CA ALA A 61 6.40 5.17 -7.07
C ALA A 61 6.35 6.04 -5.81
N VAL A 62 7.42 6.78 -5.50
CA VAL A 62 7.45 7.73 -4.38
C VAL A 62 6.39 8.82 -4.56
N ALA A 63 6.37 9.52 -5.69
CA ALA A 63 5.38 10.58 -5.98
C ALA A 63 3.93 10.06 -5.89
N TRP A 64 3.71 8.79 -6.26
CA TRP A 64 2.39 8.18 -6.13
C TRP A 64 2.03 7.87 -4.68
N MET A 65 2.97 7.34 -3.90
CA MET A 65 2.77 7.09 -2.47
C MET A 65 2.50 8.38 -1.69
N GLU A 66 3.16 9.47 -2.08
CA GLU A 66 3.02 10.77 -1.42
C GLU A 66 1.69 11.47 -1.76
N SER A 67 1.33 11.51 -3.05
CA SER A 67 0.20 12.34 -3.50
C SER A 67 -0.70 11.68 -4.53
N GLY A 68 -0.35 10.52 -5.07
CA GLY A 68 -1.01 9.97 -6.26
C GLY A 68 -0.76 10.81 -7.52
N TRP A 69 0.43 11.43 -7.62
CA TRP A 69 0.84 12.35 -8.69
C TRP A 69 0.03 13.64 -8.74
N LYS A 70 -0.32 14.20 -7.58
CA LYS A 70 -1.14 15.42 -7.49
C LYS A 70 -0.36 16.56 -6.85
N GLN A 71 -0.14 17.63 -7.62
CA GLN A 71 0.37 18.89 -7.08
C GLN A 71 -0.71 19.73 -6.40
N TRP A 72 -1.95 19.64 -6.89
CA TRP A 72 -3.09 20.43 -6.43
C TRP A 72 -4.25 19.54 -5.97
N GLU A 73 -5.17 20.11 -5.21
CA GLU A 73 -6.48 19.50 -5.00
C GLU A 73 -7.19 19.31 -6.34
N LEU A 74 -8.02 18.27 -6.45
CA LEU A 74 -8.82 18.05 -7.64
C LEU A 74 -10.26 18.52 -7.40
N ASP A 75 -10.82 19.21 -8.39
CA ASP A 75 -12.22 19.55 -8.42
C ASP A 75 -13.04 18.27 -8.49
N THR A 76 -13.88 18.05 -7.47
CA THR A 76 -14.63 16.81 -7.31
C THR A 76 -15.66 16.55 -8.42
N ALA A 77 -16.03 17.57 -9.20
CA ALA A 77 -17.02 17.46 -10.28
C ALA A 77 -16.35 17.24 -11.65
N THR A 78 -15.15 17.77 -11.86
CA THR A 78 -14.48 17.78 -13.17
C THR A 78 -13.17 16.98 -13.18
N GLY A 79 -12.62 16.65 -12.02
CA GLY A 79 -11.31 16.01 -11.87
C GLY A 79 -10.14 16.94 -12.20
N GLN A 80 -10.40 18.23 -12.40
CA GLN A 80 -9.37 19.23 -12.77
C GLN A 80 -8.50 19.59 -11.56
N PRO A 81 -7.19 19.79 -11.75
CA PRO A 81 -6.39 20.49 -10.76
C PRO A 81 -6.98 21.86 -10.45
N ILE A 82 -7.27 22.12 -9.18
CA ILE A 82 -7.62 23.44 -8.68
C ILE A 82 -6.30 24.16 -8.44
N THR A 83 -5.74 24.79 -9.47
CA THR A 83 -4.35 25.28 -9.47
C THR A 83 -4.05 26.37 -8.43
N ASP A 84 -5.08 26.97 -7.83
CA ASP A 84 -5.00 27.89 -6.69
C ASP A 84 -5.14 27.21 -5.32
N LYS A 85 -5.33 25.87 -5.30
CA LYS A 85 -5.38 25.03 -4.10
C LYS A 85 -4.29 23.95 -4.14
N PRO A 86 -3.06 24.26 -3.71
CA PRO A 86 -2.00 23.26 -3.62
C PRO A 86 -2.40 22.12 -2.69
N LEU A 87 -1.96 20.90 -3.00
CA LEU A 87 -2.20 19.75 -2.14
C LEU A 87 -1.34 19.88 -0.88
N ILE A 88 -1.99 20.03 0.27
CA ILE A 88 -1.31 20.04 1.57
C ILE A 88 -1.53 18.70 2.27
N GLY A 89 -0.45 18.12 2.79
CA GLY A 89 -0.44 16.85 3.50
C GLY A 89 -1.30 16.87 4.76
N ARG A 90 -1.69 15.68 5.22
CA ARG A 90 -2.55 15.52 6.41
C ARG A 90 -1.91 16.11 7.68
N ASP A 91 -0.58 16.13 7.74
CA ASP A 91 0.19 16.73 8.84
C ASP A 91 0.22 18.27 8.81
N GLY A 92 -0.33 18.88 7.75
CA GLY A 92 -0.36 20.32 7.54
C GLY A 92 0.95 20.93 7.06
N ILE A 93 1.97 20.11 6.76
CA ILE A 93 3.31 20.60 6.38
C ILE A 93 3.83 20.03 5.06
N GLY A 94 3.36 18.86 4.59
CA GLY A 94 3.74 18.35 3.26
C GLY A 94 3.11 19.20 2.15
N ILE A 95 3.88 19.65 1.16
CA ILE A 95 3.38 20.46 0.04
C ILE A 95 3.54 19.70 -1.28
N GLY A 96 2.45 19.63 -2.06
CA GLY A 96 2.47 19.29 -3.48
C GLY A 96 2.74 17.82 -3.80
N ILE A 97 3.16 17.55 -5.04
CA ILE A 97 3.26 16.20 -5.61
C ILE A 97 4.25 15.30 -4.86
N MET A 98 5.34 15.87 -4.35
CA MET A 98 6.36 15.16 -3.56
C MET A 98 6.14 15.26 -2.04
N GLN A 99 5.09 15.96 -1.59
CA GLN A 99 4.79 16.22 -0.17
C GLN A 99 6.00 16.79 0.59
N VAL A 100 6.67 17.78 0.00
CA VAL A 100 7.86 18.43 0.58
C VAL A 100 7.49 19.10 1.90
N SER A 101 8.14 18.70 3.00
CA SER A 101 7.88 19.20 4.37
C SER A 101 9.09 19.89 5.01
N SER A 102 10.16 20.07 4.23
CA SER A 102 11.47 20.51 4.72
C SER A 102 11.86 21.85 4.11
N TYR A 103 11.33 22.90 4.73
CA TYR A 103 11.51 24.30 4.34
C TYR A 103 11.39 25.22 5.57
N ASP A 104 11.87 26.46 5.48
CA ASP A 104 11.73 27.46 6.53
C ASP A 104 10.34 28.08 6.40
N PRO A 105 9.45 27.94 7.40
CA PRO A 105 8.11 28.53 7.33
C PRO A 105 8.13 30.08 7.24
N LYS A 106 9.28 30.73 7.46
CA LYS A 106 9.46 32.17 7.27
C LYS A 106 9.86 32.53 5.83
N ASP A 107 10.35 31.57 5.04
CA ASP A 107 10.70 31.77 3.64
C ASP A 107 9.45 31.59 2.76
N THR A 108 8.65 32.66 2.74
CA THR A 108 7.41 32.71 1.95
C THR A 108 7.64 32.50 0.45
N ALA A 109 8.78 32.92 -0.09
CA ALA A 109 9.09 32.76 -1.52
C ALA A 109 9.28 31.28 -1.89
N THR A 110 10.05 30.54 -1.09
CA THR A 110 10.22 29.09 -1.28
C THR A 110 8.89 28.35 -1.11
N MET A 111 8.11 28.70 -0.09
CA MET A 111 6.79 28.10 0.12
C MET A 111 5.84 28.34 -1.05
N ASP A 112 5.84 29.54 -1.62
CA ASP A 112 4.97 29.88 -2.75
C ASP A 112 5.37 29.10 -4.02
N ARG A 113 6.67 28.90 -4.25
CA ARG A 113 7.13 28.02 -5.33
C ARG A 113 6.72 26.57 -5.10
N LEU A 114 6.95 26.02 -3.90
CA LEU A 114 6.56 24.63 -3.60
C LEU A 114 5.08 24.35 -3.84
N LYS A 115 4.21 25.35 -3.61
CA LYS A 115 2.76 25.28 -3.83
C LYS A 115 2.37 25.37 -5.30
N ASN A 116 3.01 26.25 -6.06
CA ASN A 116 2.50 26.67 -7.37
C ASN A 116 3.33 26.19 -8.56
N ASP A 117 4.56 25.73 -8.33
CA ASP A 117 5.50 25.26 -9.34
C ASP A 117 5.73 23.75 -9.14
N ILE A 118 5.10 22.95 -10.01
CA ILE A 118 5.18 21.49 -9.95
C ILE A 118 6.59 20.99 -10.25
N ASP A 119 7.31 21.61 -11.18
CA ASP A 119 8.65 21.20 -11.57
C ASP A 119 9.61 21.46 -10.41
N TYR A 120 9.47 22.61 -9.74
CA TYR A 120 10.23 22.89 -8.51
C TYR A 120 9.87 21.92 -7.38
N ASN A 121 8.60 21.56 -7.20
CA ASN A 121 8.21 20.58 -6.18
C ASN A 121 8.84 19.19 -6.43
N ILE A 122 8.80 18.71 -7.68
CA ILE A 122 9.44 17.45 -8.10
C ILE A 122 10.95 17.55 -7.89
N GLU A 123 11.57 18.64 -8.34
CA GLU A 123 13.00 18.91 -8.18
C GLU A 123 13.45 18.83 -6.72
N ILE A 124 12.72 19.47 -5.79
CA ILE A 124 13.05 19.38 -4.36
C ILE A 124 12.88 17.95 -3.84
N GLY A 125 11.86 17.20 -4.30
CA GLY A 125 11.72 15.78 -3.97
C GLY A 125 12.89 14.93 -4.47
N CYS A 126 13.36 15.14 -5.72
CA CYS A 126 14.54 14.50 -6.27
C CYS A 126 15.80 14.81 -5.46
N GLN A 127 16.00 16.09 -5.11
CA GLN A 127 17.11 16.52 -4.27
C GLN A 127 17.07 15.85 -2.90
N MET A 128 15.90 15.77 -2.26
CA MET A 128 15.70 15.08 -0.99
C MET A 128 16.03 13.58 -1.07
N LEU A 129 15.57 12.87 -2.11
CA LEU A 129 15.90 11.46 -2.32
C LEU A 129 17.40 11.24 -2.53
N ASN A 130 18.03 12.02 -3.40
CA ASN A 130 19.47 11.95 -3.67
C ASN A 130 20.33 12.27 -2.46
N GLN A 131 19.85 13.20 -1.64
CA GLN A 131 20.40 13.46 -0.34
C GLN A 131 20.28 12.20 0.52
N LYS A 132 19.07 11.68 0.77
CA LYS A 132 18.90 10.46 1.58
C LYS A 132 19.77 9.30 1.07
N TRP A 133 19.90 9.13 -0.24
CA TRP A 133 20.84 8.20 -0.86
C TRP A 133 22.28 8.43 -0.40
N ARG A 134 22.79 9.65 -0.45
CA ARG A 134 24.16 9.97 0.00
C ARG A 134 24.32 9.77 1.52
N ALA A 135 23.39 10.27 2.32
CA ALA A 135 23.51 10.33 3.78
C ALA A 135 23.18 9.03 4.52
N TYR A 136 22.49 8.09 3.87
CA TYR A 136 22.13 6.81 4.48
C TYR A 136 22.90 5.65 3.87
N PRO A 137 22.95 4.49 4.56
CA PRO A 137 23.65 3.35 4.03
C PRO A 137 23.03 2.84 2.73
N LYS A 138 23.81 2.10 1.95
CA LYS A 138 23.35 1.47 0.72
C LYS A 138 23.39 -0.03 0.94
N ILE A 139 22.47 -0.71 0.28
CA ILE A 139 22.58 -2.14 0.08
C ILE A 139 23.56 -2.36 -1.09
N GLY A 140 24.27 -3.48 -1.11
CA GLY A 140 25.09 -3.90 -2.23
C GLY A 140 26.32 -3.03 -2.49
N ASP A 141 26.60 -2.87 -3.78
CA ASP A 141 27.69 -2.08 -4.33
C ASP A 141 27.37 -0.57 -4.44
N GLY A 142 26.11 -0.20 -4.21
CA GLY A 142 25.66 1.18 -4.39
C GLY A 142 25.49 1.57 -5.86
N ASP A 143 25.31 0.62 -6.78
CA ASP A 143 24.78 0.92 -8.11
C ASP A 143 23.42 1.61 -7.99
N ARG A 144 23.28 2.79 -8.60
CA ARG A 144 22.07 3.59 -8.58
C ARG A 144 20.95 2.98 -9.41
N ASN A 145 21.24 2.12 -10.38
CA ASN A 145 20.19 1.45 -11.13
C ASN A 145 19.70 0.17 -10.42
N VAL A 146 20.33 -0.29 -9.35
CA VAL A 146 19.81 -1.40 -8.54
C VAL A 146 18.82 -0.85 -7.51
N LEU A 147 17.55 -1.24 -7.62
CA LEU A 147 16.47 -0.64 -6.82
C LEU A 147 16.63 -0.89 -5.32
N GLU A 148 17.09 -2.09 -4.92
CA GLU A 148 17.35 -2.41 -3.51
C GLU A 148 18.36 -1.47 -2.87
N ASN A 149 19.32 -0.94 -3.64
CA ASN A 149 20.34 -0.05 -3.11
C ASN A 149 19.72 1.25 -2.56
N TRP A 150 18.51 1.63 -3.03
CA TRP A 150 17.77 2.82 -2.59
C TRP A 150 16.96 2.62 -1.30
N TYR A 151 16.93 1.40 -0.74
CA TYR A 151 16.02 1.05 0.35
C TYR A 151 16.03 2.04 1.52
N PHE A 152 17.21 2.37 2.03
CA PHE A 152 17.36 3.31 3.15
C PHE A 152 17.10 4.76 2.75
N ALA A 153 17.33 5.12 1.49
CA ALA A 153 17.00 6.44 0.97
C ALA A 153 15.47 6.67 0.98
N ILE A 154 14.72 5.67 0.51
CA ILE A 154 13.25 5.67 0.49
C ILE A 154 12.68 5.66 1.90
N TRP A 155 13.22 4.82 2.81
CA TRP A 155 12.79 4.84 4.21
C TRP A 155 13.04 6.22 4.83
N GLY A 156 14.24 6.75 4.65
CA GLY A 156 14.60 8.07 5.15
C GLY A 156 13.77 9.22 4.56
N TYR A 157 13.22 9.06 3.36
CA TYR A 157 12.30 10.02 2.74
C TYR A 157 11.02 10.19 3.58
N ASN A 158 10.46 9.08 4.09
CA ASN A 158 9.27 9.10 4.95
C ASN A 158 9.59 9.16 6.46
N SER A 159 10.83 9.49 6.83
CA SER A 159 11.38 9.50 8.20
C SER A 159 11.67 8.13 8.83
N TRP A 160 12.66 8.14 9.74
CA TRP A 160 13.09 6.99 10.57
C TRP A 160 12.16 6.68 11.74
N ALA A 161 10.91 7.12 11.70
CA ALA A 161 9.94 6.83 12.75
C ALA A 161 9.70 5.32 12.88
N THR A 162 9.42 4.86 14.10
CA THR A 162 9.16 3.45 14.43
C THR A 162 8.07 2.82 13.55
N ARG A 163 7.09 3.62 13.10
CA ARG A 163 6.04 3.18 12.16
C ARG A 163 6.56 2.68 10.81
N ASN A 164 7.73 3.13 10.39
CA ASN A 164 8.37 2.80 9.11
C ASN A 164 9.52 1.79 9.27
N ASN A 165 9.86 1.39 10.50
CA ASN A 165 10.85 0.34 10.72
C ASN A 165 10.21 -1.03 10.41
N PRO A 166 10.76 -1.79 9.43
CA PRO A 166 10.17 -3.06 8.98
C PRO A 166 10.20 -4.16 10.05
N ASN A 167 10.97 -3.95 11.12
CA ASN A 167 11.09 -4.89 12.24
C ASN A 167 10.19 -4.57 13.43
N CYS A 168 9.51 -3.42 13.39
CA CYS A 168 8.61 -3.00 14.45
C CYS A 168 7.19 -3.50 14.17
N LEU A 169 6.55 -4.11 15.17
CA LEU A 169 5.15 -4.52 15.07
C LEU A 169 4.24 -3.29 15.18
N THR A 170 3.83 -2.74 14.04
CA THR A 170 3.02 -1.50 13.96
C THR A 170 1.60 -1.76 13.44
N GLY A 171 1.36 -2.96 12.89
CA GLY A 171 0.12 -3.30 12.18
C GLY A 171 0.00 -2.66 10.80
N LYS A 172 1.07 -2.03 10.28
CA LYS A 172 1.12 -1.43 8.94
C LYS A 172 2.41 -1.86 8.22
N THR A 173 2.35 -1.95 6.90
CA THR A 173 3.53 -2.14 6.06
C THR A 173 4.44 -0.91 6.16
N ALA A 174 5.76 -1.13 6.21
CA ALA A 174 6.70 -0.01 6.19
C ALA A 174 6.59 0.76 4.87
N TYR A 175 6.91 2.06 4.91
CA TYR A 175 6.74 2.94 3.76
C TYR A 175 7.52 2.47 2.53
N GLN A 176 8.80 2.18 2.71
CA GLN A 176 9.69 1.70 1.66
C GLN A 176 9.21 0.38 1.07
N ASP A 177 8.76 -0.57 1.89
CA ASP A 177 8.19 -1.83 1.41
C ASP A 177 6.93 -1.60 0.55
N SER A 178 6.15 -0.57 0.88
CA SER A 178 4.98 -0.16 0.09
C SER A 178 5.37 0.47 -1.24
N VAL A 179 6.44 1.28 -1.27
CA VAL A 179 7.02 1.84 -2.51
C VAL A 179 7.53 0.72 -3.40
N PHE A 180 8.30 -0.24 -2.86
CA PHE A 180 8.79 -1.41 -3.60
C PHE A 180 7.66 -2.29 -4.12
N SER A 181 6.64 -2.54 -3.30
CA SER A 181 5.43 -3.24 -3.72
C SER A 181 4.70 -2.52 -4.84
N LEU A 182 4.63 -1.18 -4.79
CA LEU A 182 3.98 -0.38 -5.82
C LEU A 182 4.75 -0.41 -7.15
N MET A 183 6.09 -0.37 -7.10
CA MET A 183 6.93 -0.55 -8.29
C MET A 183 6.59 -1.87 -8.98
N GLY A 184 6.57 -2.97 -8.21
CA GLY A 184 6.21 -4.32 -8.69
C GLY A 184 4.75 -4.50 -9.13
N GLN A 185 3.82 -3.68 -8.67
CA GLN A 185 2.39 -3.83 -9.03
C GLN A 185 1.96 -2.91 -10.17
N LYS A 186 2.56 -1.72 -10.26
CA LYS A 186 2.05 -0.63 -11.09
C LYS A 186 2.97 -0.24 -12.23
N TYR A 187 4.29 -0.26 -12.01
CA TYR A 187 5.24 0.35 -12.94
C TYR A 187 6.18 -0.65 -13.60
N ASN A 188 6.50 -1.76 -12.93
CA ASN A 188 7.27 -2.84 -13.51
C ASN A 188 6.87 -4.18 -12.86
N SER A 189 5.90 -4.86 -13.48
CA SER A 189 5.29 -6.10 -12.98
C SER A 189 6.24 -7.31 -12.89
N ALA A 190 7.43 -7.23 -13.51
CA ALA A 190 8.47 -8.23 -13.39
C ALA A 190 9.27 -8.12 -12.09
N ILE A 191 9.14 -7.01 -11.35
CA ILE A 191 9.85 -6.80 -10.10
C ILE A 191 9.06 -7.45 -8.97
N THR A 192 9.59 -8.56 -8.43
CA THR A 192 8.97 -9.27 -7.31
C THR A 192 9.90 -9.32 -6.11
N PHE A 193 9.60 -8.55 -5.08
CA PHE A 193 10.33 -8.61 -3.80
C PHE A 193 9.83 -9.81 -2.97
N ALA A 194 10.75 -10.69 -2.55
CA ALA A 194 10.39 -11.82 -1.70
C ALA A 194 9.80 -11.33 -0.36
N PRO A 195 8.79 -12.00 0.22
CA PRO A 195 8.26 -11.66 1.54
C PRO A 195 9.38 -11.67 2.59
N GLY A 196 9.68 -10.51 3.18
CA GLY A 196 10.76 -10.35 4.15
C GLY A 196 12.15 -10.05 3.57
N ALA A 197 12.29 -9.84 2.24
CA ALA A 197 13.55 -9.38 1.61
C ALA A 197 14.08 -8.07 2.20
N THR A 198 13.20 -7.34 2.90
CA THR A 198 13.44 -6.04 3.50
C THR A 198 13.41 -6.07 5.03
N LYS A 199 13.26 -7.26 5.63
CA LYS A 199 13.41 -7.47 7.07
C LYS A 199 14.88 -7.68 7.38
N PHE A 200 15.49 -6.67 7.97
CA PHE A 200 16.86 -6.76 8.43
C PHE A 200 16.90 -7.29 9.87
N PRO A 201 18.02 -7.83 10.35
CA PRO A 201 18.20 -8.13 11.76
C PRO A 201 17.95 -6.87 12.63
N LYS A 202 17.21 -7.02 13.74
CA LYS A 202 16.77 -5.89 14.59
C LYS A 202 17.95 -5.11 15.17
N GLU A 203 19.04 -5.82 15.41
CA GLU A 203 20.29 -5.32 16.00
C GLU A 203 21.00 -4.37 15.03
N LEU A 204 20.67 -4.43 13.73
CA LEU A 204 21.23 -3.59 12.69
C LEU A 204 20.38 -2.36 12.38
N LEU A 205 19.15 -2.26 12.90
CA LEU A 205 18.20 -1.19 12.58
C LEU A 205 17.69 -0.46 13.84
N PRO A 206 18.09 0.81 14.07
CA PRO A 206 17.54 1.58 15.17
C PRO A 206 16.06 1.94 14.93
N PRO A 207 15.25 2.12 15.99
CA PRO A 207 13.83 2.45 15.87
C PRO A 207 13.54 3.92 15.51
N VAL A 208 14.50 4.83 15.72
CA VAL A 208 14.33 6.29 15.56
C VAL A 208 15.50 6.99 14.86
N ASN A 209 16.54 6.25 14.47
CA ASN A 209 17.75 6.80 13.84
C ASN A 209 18.17 5.94 12.63
N PRO A 210 18.86 6.54 11.64
CA PRO A 210 19.48 5.77 10.56
C PRO A 210 20.55 4.80 11.13
N PRO A 211 20.72 3.61 10.53
CA PRO A 211 21.87 2.76 10.79
C PRO A 211 23.19 3.45 10.44
N TYR A 212 24.29 2.96 11.00
CA TYR A 212 25.64 3.45 10.68
C TYR A 212 25.93 3.33 9.19
N LEU A 213 26.50 4.40 8.60
CA LEU A 213 26.96 4.43 7.20
C LEU A 213 27.96 3.33 6.85
N SER A 214 28.72 2.83 7.84
CA SER A 214 29.68 1.73 7.68
C SER A 214 29.03 0.35 7.63
N GLY A 215 27.73 0.23 7.95
CA GLY A 215 27.01 -1.02 7.81
C GLY A 215 27.01 -1.46 6.36
N ARG A 216 27.35 -2.72 6.12
CA ARG A 216 27.37 -3.34 4.80
C ARG A 216 26.25 -4.36 4.78
N TRP A 217 25.27 -4.16 3.90
CA TRP A 217 24.19 -5.12 3.67
C TRP A 217 24.34 -5.67 2.27
N SER A 218 24.48 -6.99 2.14
CA SER A 218 24.49 -7.63 0.83
C SER A 218 23.14 -7.41 0.15
N THR A 219 23.15 -7.18 -1.17
CA THR A 219 21.91 -7.16 -1.94
C THR A 219 21.21 -8.51 -1.83
N PRO A 220 19.91 -8.54 -1.48
CA PRO A 220 19.12 -9.75 -1.60
C PRO A 220 19.27 -10.30 -3.03
N ALA A 221 19.50 -11.61 -3.16
CA ALA A 221 19.46 -12.27 -4.46
C ALA A 221 18.03 -12.78 -4.73
N SER A 222 17.44 -12.53 -5.90
CA SER A 222 17.94 -11.74 -7.05
C SER A 222 17.83 -10.22 -6.87
N ILE A 223 18.72 -9.47 -7.54
CA ILE A 223 18.68 -8.00 -7.62
C ILE A 223 17.71 -7.53 -8.70
N HIS A 224 17.14 -6.34 -8.56
CA HIS A 224 16.24 -5.75 -9.57
C HIS A 224 16.82 -4.45 -10.13
N LEU A 225 16.99 -4.41 -11.44
CA LEU A 225 17.34 -3.19 -12.15
C LEU A 225 16.12 -2.28 -12.27
N GLY A 226 16.36 -0.98 -12.14
CA GLY A 226 15.45 0.08 -12.51
C GLY A 226 15.50 0.36 -14.01
N ASP A 227 14.88 1.47 -14.37
CA ASP A 227 14.70 2.02 -15.71
C ASP A 227 15.54 3.29 -15.89
N LEU A 228 16.69 3.39 -15.21
CA LEU A 228 17.56 4.55 -15.27
C LEU A 228 18.25 4.61 -16.64
N GLU A 229 17.97 5.68 -17.39
CA GLU A 229 18.64 6.01 -18.66
C GLU A 229 19.36 7.35 -18.49
N ILE A 230 20.70 7.33 -18.57
CA ILE A 230 21.52 8.53 -18.29
C ILE A 230 22.05 9.11 -19.60
N ASP A 231 21.71 10.37 -19.84
CA ASP A 231 22.46 11.27 -20.71
C ASP A 231 23.42 12.10 -19.84
N GLU A 232 24.73 11.83 -19.92
CA GLU A 232 25.74 12.45 -19.07
C GLU A 232 25.75 13.98 -19.18
N ASP A 233 25.42 14.53 -20.36
CA ASP A 233 25.39 15.97 -20.60
C ASP A 233 24.14 16.66 -20.00
N SER A 234 23.13 15.87 -19.64
CA SER A 234 21.86 16.33 -19.06
C SER A 234 21.83 16.32 -17.52
N LEU A 235 22.81 15.65 -16.90
CA LEU A 235 22.87 15.52 -15.45
C LEU A 235 23.12 16.87 -14.80
N VAL A 236 22.33 17.18 -13.77
CA VAL A 236 22.65 18.32 -12.90
C VAL A 236 23.71 17.93 -11.87
N ASP A 237 24.57 18.89 -11.52
CA ASP A 237 25.63 18.71 -10.51
C ASP A 237 25.06 18.21 -9.17
N SER A 238 23.86 18.66 -8.80
CA SER A 238 23.16 18.22 -7.59
C SER A 238 22.56 16.81 -7.74
N GLY A 239 22.34 16.32 -8.96
CA GLY A 239 21.74 15.02 -9.32
C GLY A 239 22.65 13.81 -9.10
N GLY A 240 23.97 14.00 -8.96
CA GLY A 240 24.90 12.88 -8.79
C GLY A 240 25.56 12.41 -10.08
N GLY A 241 25.80 13.33 -11.02
CA GLY A 241 26.72 13.15 -12.14
C GLY A 241 28.20 13.19 -11.74
N THR A 242 29.08 13.12 -12.73
CA THR A 242 30.54 12.96 -12.60
C THR A 242 31.23 14.19 -11.96
N GLY A 243 30.63 15.38 -12.06
CA GLY A 243 31.07 16.62 -11.42
C GLY A 243 30.61 16.75 -9.96
N ALA A 244 30.96 15.78 -9.10
CA ALA A 244 30.56 15.69 -7.69
C ALA A 244 31.03 16.84 -6.75
N GLU A 245 31.20 18.06 -7.27
CA GLU A 245 31.80 19.19 -6.56
C GLU A 245 30.80 20.16 -5.91
N SER A 246 29.52 20.19 -6.27
CA SER A 246 28.55 21.01 -5.52
C SER A 246 27.86 20.18 -4.43
N ALA A 247 28.52 20.09 -3.27
CA ALA A 247 28.01 19.47 -2.05
C ALA A 247 26.52 19.81 -1.80
N ASN A 248 25.65 18.85 -2.15
CA ASN A 248 24.19 18.96 -2.20
C ASN A 248 23.52 19.01 -0.79
N GLY A 249 24.24 19.56 0.20
CA GLY A 249 23.73 19.91 1.52
C GLY A 249 23.21 21.35 1.61
N ASP A 250 23.47 22.19 0.59
CA ASP A 250 23.18 23.63 0.63
C ASP A 250 21.67 23.93 0.73
N TYR A 251 20.80 23.12 0.12
CA TYR A 251 19.35 23.31 0.27
C TYR A 251 18.90 23.12 1.73
N TRP A 252 19.33 22.06 2.43
CA TRP A 252 19.02 21.92 3.86
C TRP A 252 19.73 22.96 4.70
N TYR A 253 21.00 23.23 4.43
CA TYR A 253 21.80 24.23 5.12
C TYR A 253 21.14 25.62 5.10
N ASN A 254 20.51 25.98 3.98
CA ASN A 254 19.87 27.28 3.78
C ASN A 254 18.40 27.30 4.17
N TYR A 255 17.66 26.18 4.01
CA TYR A 255 16.20 26.21 4.04
C TYR A 255 15.53 25.23 4.99
N ALA A 256 16.22 24.28 5.62
CA ALA A 256 15.52 23.25 6.40
C ALA A 256 15.56 23.45 7.92
N ARG A 257 14.49 23.03 8.59
CA ARG A 257 14.48 22.85 10.05
C ARG A 257 15.46 21.73 10.41
N TRP A 258 16.39 21.99 11.35
CA TRP A 258 17.52 21.10 11.68
C TRP A 258 18.59 20.97 10.57
N SER A 259 18.74 22.05 9.79
CA SER A 259 19.67 22.22 8.67
C SER A 259 21.08 21.69 8.94
N SER A 260 21.67 22.03 10.09
CA SER A 260 23.06 21.72 10.45
C SER A 260 23.32 20.22 10.60
N TYR A 261 22.38 19.48 11.20
CA TYR A 261 22.50 18.03 11.44
C TYR A 261 22.53 17.26 10.13
N TYR A 262 21.55 17.53 9.25
CA TYR A 262 21.46 16.85 7.96
C TYR A 262 22.58 17.29 7.02
N ALA A 263 22.89 18.60 6.96
CA ALA A 263 24.01 19.16 6.20
C ALA A 263 25.34 18.47 6.52
N LEU A 264 25.63 18.25 7.80
CA LEU A 264 26.87 17.61 8.22
C LEU A 264 27.02 16.19 7.65
N GLY A 265 25.98 15.37 7.68
CA GLY A 265 26.01 14.03 7.09
C GLY A 265 26.38 14.04 5.60
N PHE A 266 25.90 15.05 4.86
CA PHE A 266 26.25 15.24 3.45
C PHE A 266 27.72 15.61 3.25
N TYR A 267 28.19 16.58 4.02
CA TYR A 267 29.58 17.02 3.89
C TYR A 267 30.56 15.92 4.29
N VAL A 268 30.26 15.14 5.35
CA VAL A 268 31.06 13.98 5.74
C VAL A 268 31.09 12.91 4.66
N THR A 269 29.97 12.68 3.96
CA THR A 269 29.91 11.73 2.84
C THR A 269 30.75 12.22 1.66
N ALA A 270 30.61 13.49 1.27
CA ALA A 270 31.42 14.11 0.23
C ALA A 270 32.90 14.05 0.57
N TYR A 271 33.27 14.35 1.81
CA TYR A 271 34.65 14.27 2.31
C TYR A 271 35.23 12.85 2.22
N LYS A 272 34.40 11.82 2.41
CA LYS A 272 34.83 10.40 2.31
C LYS A 272 34.82 9.86 0.87
N SER A 273 34.28 10.60 -0.09
CA SER A 273 34.19 10.15 -1.49
C SER A 273 35.57 10.19 -2.18
N PRO A 274 35.97 9.14 -2.92
CA PRO A 274 37.20 9.15 -3.70
C PRO A 274 37.12 10.08 -4.93
N SER A 275 35.92 10.44 -5.36
CA SER A 275 35.69 11.38 -6.48
C SER A 275 35.89 12.84 -6.09
N VAL A 276 35.96 13.16 -4.79
CA VAL A 276 36.22 14.52 -4.31
C VAL A 276 37.72 14.63 -4.03
N THR A 277 38.46 15.10 -5.04
CA THR A 277 39.92 15.20 -4.99
C THR A 277 40.40 16.45 -4.24
N ASP A 278 39.65 17.55 -4.30
CA ASP A 278 39.86 18.74 -3.46
C ASP A 278 38.79 18.80 -2.37
N LYS A 279 39.23 18.73 -1.11
CA LYS A 279 38.36 18.67 0.07
C LYS A 279 38.21 20.01 0.78
N GLU A 280 38.94 21.05 0.39
CA GLU A 280 39.02 22.30 1.19
C GLU A 280 37.65 22.96 1.40
N VAL A 281 36.82 23.00 0.35
CA VAL A 281 35.46 23.56 0.42
C VAL A 281 34.57 22.71 1.32
N VAL A 282 34.68 21.38 1.23
CA VAL A 282 33.88 20.45 2.03
C VAL A 282 34.30 20.50 3.51
N GLU A 283 35.58 20.60 3.80
CA GLU A 283 36.13 20.77 5.15
C GLU A 283 35.59 22.03 5.83
N LYS A 284 35.60 23.18 5.13
CA LYS A 284 35.02 24.43 5.63
C LYS A 284 33.52 24.30 5.94
N LYS A 285 32.77 23.60 5.08
CA LYS A 285 31.35 23.32 5.29
C LYS A 285 31.11 22.40 6.49
N ILE A 286 31.96 21.38 6.70
CA ILE A 286 31.93 20.50 7.90
C ILE A 286 32.19 21.32 9.17
N LEU A 287 33.26 22.11 9.21
CA LEU A 287 33.62 22.91 10.39
C LEU A 287 32.52 23.90 10.79
N ASN A 288 31.88 24.54 9.81
CA ASN A 288 30.74 25.42 10.06
C ASN A 288 29.54 24.64 10.63
N ALA A 289 29.22 23.48 10.06
CA ALA A 289 28.15 22.61 10.57
C ALA A 289 28.43 22.10 11.99
N TYR A 290 29.69 21.74 12.30
CA TYR A 290 30.12 21.41 13.66
C TYR A 290 29.86 22.56 14.63
N GLY A 291 30.27 23.78 14.27
CA GLY A 291 30.07 24.96 15.11
C GLY A 291 28.61 25.20 15.45
N LYS A 292 27.72 25.14 14.45
CA LYS A 292 26.27 25.31 14.65
C LYS A 292 25.68 24.21 15.53
N LEU A 293 26.01 22.94 15.26
CA LEU A 293 25.52 21.82 16.06
C LEU A 293 25.97 21.90 17.53
N LEU A 294 27.20 22.35 17.79
CA LEU A 294 27.66 22.60 19.16
C LEU A 294 26.79 23.67 19.83
N THR A 295 26.52 24.79 19.15
CA THR A 295 25.66 25.85 19.69
C THR A 295 24.24 25.36 19.96
N GLU A 296 23.64 24.62 19.02
CA GLU A 296 22.30 24.05 19.19
C GLU A 296 22.27 23.04 20.35
N ALA A 297 23.28 22.18 20.47
CA ALA A 297 23.39 21.22 21.56
C ALA A 297 23.53 21.91 22.92
N ASP A 298 24.31 22.98 23.00
CA ASP A 298 24.47 23.76 24.24
C ASP A 298 23.13 24.39 24.69
N VAL A 299 22.32 24.89 23.75
CA VAL A 299 20.97 25.41 24.06
C VAL A 299 20.09 24.31 24.62
N LEU A 300 20.06 23.14 23.97
CA LEU A 300 19.29 21.98 24.42
C LEU A 300 19.71 21.51 25.83
N MET A 301 21.00 21.57 26.15
CA MET A 301 21.53 21.22 27.47
C MET A 301 21.02 22.15 28.59
N LEU A 302 20.51 23.34 28.26
CA LEU A 302 19.93 24.29 29.23
C LEU A 302 18.43 24.05 29.50
N GLU A 303 17.73 23.30 28.64
CA GLU A 303 16.28 23.10 28.72
C GLU A 303 15.84 22.09 29.80
N LYS A 304 16.81 21.37 30.39
CA LYS A 304 16.63 20.51 31.57
C LYS A 304 15.50 19.46 31.49
N ASN A 305 15.37 18.82 30.34
CA ASN A 305 14.46 17.69 30.14
C ASN A 305 15.13 16.59 29.31
N ASP A 306 14.58 15.38 29.42
CA ASP A 306 15.01 14.15 28.73
C ASP A 306 15.12 14.34 27.22
N THR A 307 14.09 14.87 26.58
CA THR A 307 14.01 15.03 25.12
C THR A 307 15.12 15.95 24.59
N SER A 308 15.42 17.03 25.32
CA SER A 308 16.50 17.95 24.98
C SER A 308 17.88 17.34 25.23
N TYR A 309 18.07 16.59 26.33
CA TYR A 309 19.33 15.87 26.58
C TYR A 309 19.60 14.77 25.54
N ALA A 310 18.59 14.01 25.15
CA ALA A 310 18.70 13.02 24.08
C ALA A 310 19.07 13.66 22.74
N SER A 311 18.47 14.81 22.42
CA SER A 311 18.77 15.58 21.21
C SER A 311 20.18 16.16 21.23
N ALA A 312 20.62 16.71 22.37
CA ALA A 312 21.98 17.22 22.55
C ALA A 312 23.02 16.09 22.42
N ALA A 313 22.79 14.94 23.07
CA ALA A 313 23.65 13.77 22.97
C ALA A 313 23.82 13.33 21.51
N LYS A 314 22.72 13.31 20.74
CA LYS A 314 22.73 13.01 19.31
C LYS A 314 23.56 14.02 18.49
N TYR A 315 23.45 15.31 18.77
CA TYR A 315 24.21 16.34 18.05
C TYR A 315 25.71 16.24 18.30
N TYR A 316 26.13 16.13 19.56
CA TYR A 316 27.53 15.93 19.90
C TYR A 316 28.07 14.64 19.29
N TRP A 317 27.33 13.54 19.39
CA TRP A 317 27.72 12.28 18.79
C TRP A 317 27.92 12.38 17.27
N THR A 318 27.05 13.12 16.58
CA THR A 318 27.15 13.29 15.12
C THR A 318 28.44 13.98 14.71
N ILE A 319 28.92 14.93 15.50
CA ILE A 319 30.23 15.58 15.31
C ILE A 319 31.36 14.55 15.46
N LEU A 320 31.26 13.66 16.46
CA LEU A 320 32.26 12.61 16.72
C LEU A 320 32.33 11.56 15.60
N GLN A 321 31.30 11.43 14.76
CA GLN A 321 31.30 10.49 13.62
C GLN A 321 31.92 11.08 12.34
N GLY A 322 32.14 12.39 12.27
CA GLY A 322 32.74 13.06 11.13
C GLY A 322 34.28 13.06 11.19
N PRO A 323 34.97 13.59 10.15
CA PRO A 323 36.43 13.67 10.16
C PRO A 323 36.92 14.59 11.28
N ASP A 324 38.07 14.24 11.86
CA ASP A 324 38.78 15.07 12.82
C ASP A 324 39.54 16.19 12.09
N LEU A 325 38.82 17.29 11.85
CA LEU A 325 39.35 18.50 11.21
C LEU A 325 39.84 19.54 12.25
N ASP A 326 39.39 19.41 13.50
CA ASP A 326 39.75 20.29 14.62
C ASP A 326 39.61 19.53 15.95
N ALA A 327 40.75 19.24 16.57
CA ALA A 327 40.82 18.48 17.82
C ALA A 327 40.10 19.16 18.99
N SER A 328 39.98 20.50 18.99
CA SER A 328 39.27 21.24 20.04
C SER A 328 37.75 21.04 19.95
N ILE A 329 37.22 21.00 18.73
CA ILE A 329 35.81 20.69 18.45
C ILE A 329 35.51 19.25 18.86
N GLN A 330 36.37 18.29 18.48
CA GLN A 330 36.20 16.88 18.84
C GLN A 330 36.21 16.68 20.36
N LYS A 331 37.18 17.27 21.07
CA LYS A 331 37.24 17.20 22.53
C LYS A 331 36.01 17.81 23.19
N ARG A 332 35.51 18.94 22.67
CA ARG A 332 34.28 19.59 23.18
C ARG A 332 33.06 18.70 22.94
N ALA A 333 32.92 18.14 21.74
CA ALA A 333 31.83 17.21 21.42
C ALA A 333 31.88 15.97 22.31
N GLN A 334 33.05 15.39 22.56
CA GLN A 334 33.20 14.23 23.44
C GLN A 334 32.77 14.54 24.87
N THR A 335 33.21 15.69 25.41
CA THR A 335 32.83 16.16 26.75
C THR A 335 31.32 16.42 26.84
N GLY A 336 30.76 17.11 25.85
CA GLY A 336 29.32 17.43 25.79
C GLY A 336 28.46 16.17 25.67
N HIS A 337 28.87 15.22 24.82
CA HIS A 337 28.18 13.94 24.64
C HIS A 337 28.09 13.15 25.94
N LEU A 338 29.21 12.98 26.65
CA LEU A 338 29.23 12.31 27.94
C LEU A 338 28.36 13.04 28.98
N SER A 339 28.40 14.37 29.01
CA SER A 339 27.55 15.16 29.91
C SER A 339 26.05 14.97 29.61
N ALA A 340 25.67 14.98 28.33
CA ALA A 340 24.30 14.79 27.88
C ALA A 340 23.77 13.39 28.23
N LEU A 341 24.57 12.33 28.01
CA LEU A 341 24.19 10.96 28.36
C LEU A 341 24.01 10.78 29.88
N ASN A 342 24.91 11.33 30.70
CA ASN A 342 24.76 11.27 32.17
C ASN A 342 23.49 11.99 32.64
N LYS A 343 23.13 13.12 32.02
CA LYS A 343 21.89 13.84 32.35
C LYS A 343 20.64 13.09 31.88
N LEU A 344 20.70 12.49 30.69
CA LEU A 344 19.63 11.64 30.18
C LEU A 344 19.43 10.41 31.10
N LEU A 345 20.52 9.79 31.58
CA LEU A 345 20.44 8.68 32.52
C LEU A 345 19.72 9.09 33.81
N ALA A 346 20.07 10.25 34.38
CA ALA A 346 19.44 10.75 35.59
C ALA A 346 17.93 11.04 35.40
N GLU A 347 17.51 11.56 34.26
CA GLU A 347 16.08 11.74 33.96
C GLU A 347 15.38 10.39 33.70
N ALA A 348 16.03 9.44 33.02
CA ALA A 348 15.51 8.09 32.83
C ALA A 348 15.28 7.37 34.17
N ASP A 349 16.23 7.44 35.10
CA ASP A 349 16.10 6.89 36.46
C ASP A 349 14.93 7.52 37.21
N LYS A 350 14.77 8.84 37.10
CA LYS A 350 13.64 9.57 37.71
C LYS A 350 12.30 9.14 37.11
N LEU A 351 12.21 9.01 35.80
CA LEU A 351 11.01 8.53 35.09
C LEU A 351 10.69 7.07 35.46
N ALA A 352 11.70 6.21 35.60
CA ALA A 352 11.55 4.82 36.00
C ALA A 352 11.03 4.64 37.44
N LEU A 353 11.18 5.66 38.29
CA LEU A 353 10.69 5.70 39.67
C LEU A 353 9.33 6.40 39.82
N ALA A 354 8.83 7.08 38.78
CA ALA A 354 7.62 7.89 38.84
C ALA A 354 6.34 7.04 38.75
N ASP A 355 5.75 6.93 37.56
CA ASP A 355 4.48 6.24 37.34
C ASP A 355 4.49 5.42 36.04
N SER A 356 3.42 4.66 35.81
CA SER A 356 3.35 3.77 34.66
C SER A 356 3.37 4.48 33.31
N ILE A 357 2.90 5.73 33.26
CA ILE A 357 2.95 6.57 32.05
C ILE A 357 4.41 6.90 31.71
N SER A 358 5.22 7.16 32.74
CA SER A 358 6.62 7.54 32.63
C SER A 358 7.56 6.37 32.28
N TYR A 359 7.17 5.12 32.59
CA TYR A 359 8.03 3.96 32.33
C TYR A 359 8.34 3.74 30.85
N ALA A 360 7.40 4.06 29.96
CA ALA A 360 7.63 3.94 28.52
C ALA A 360 8.72 4.91 28.03
N THR A 361 8.69 6.15 28.54
CA THR A 361 9.71 7.17 28.26
C THR A 361 11.06 6.77 28.85
N ALA A 362 11.09 6.32 30.11
CA ALA A 362 12.31 5.84 30.75
C ALA A 362 12.97 4.71 29.95
N ALA A 363 12.17 3.73 29.50
CA ALA A 363 12.65 2.62 28.67
C ALA A 363 13.24 3.09 27.34
N GLN A 364 12.66 4.12 26.73
CA GLN A 364 13.18 4.75 25.52
C GLN A 364 14.52 5.45 25.79
N ASP A 365 14.63 6.21 26.88
CA ASP A 365 15.83 6.97 27.23
C ASP A 365 17.02 6.06 27.53
N TYR A 366 16.82 4.99 28.31
CA TYR A 366 17.86 3.98 28.50
C TYR A 366 18.27 3.32 27.18
N GLY A 367 17.30 3.05 26.29
CA GLY A 367 17.58 2.52 24.96
C GLY A 367 18.44 3.45 24.11
N ILE A 368 18.25 4.78 24.21
CA ILE A 368 19.09 5.78 23.52
C ILE A 368 20.53 5.74 24.03
N ILE A 369 20.72 5.61 25.34
CA ILE A 369 22.03 5.51 25.98
C ILE A 369 22.75 4.24 25.51
N LEU A 370 22.07 3.10 25.55
CA LEU A 370 22.68 1.79 25.23
C LEU A 370 22.92 1.55 23.73
N GLN A 371 22.40 2.41 22.85
CA GLN A 371 22.72 2.39 21.42
C GLN A 371 24.08 3.02 21.09
N GLN A 372 24.73 3.70 22.04
CA GLN A 372 26.01 4.37 21.78
C GLN A 372 27.17 3.37 21.74
N SER A 373 28.08 3.56 20.79
CA SER A 373 29.34 2.83 20.71
C SER A 373 30.36 3.38 21.72
N ASN A 374 31.16 2.51 22.35
CA ASN A 374 32.23 2.89 23.30
C ASN A 374 31.73 3.65 24.55
N LEU A 375 30.62 3.21 25.13
CA LEU A 375 30.12 3.72 26.41
C LEU A 375 31.12 3.48 27.54
N ASP A 376 31.10 4.36 28.54
CA ASP A 376 31.72 4.08 29.83
C ASP A 376 31.04 2.86 30.46
N ALA A 377 31.84 1.90 30.97
CA ALA A 377 31.32 0.64 31.48
C ALA A 377 30.32 0.83 32.63
N SER A 378 30.51 1.85 33.48
CA SER A 378 29.58 2.13 34.58
C SER A 378 28.25 2.70 34.08
N LEU A 379 28.30 3.57 33.05
CA LEU A 379 27.12 4.14 32.41
C LEU A 379 26.31 3.05 31.69
N GLU A 380 26.98 2.16 30.98
CA GLU A 380 26.35 1.02 30.30
C GLU A 380 25.68 0.07 31.30
N GLU A 381 26.36 -0.29 32.39
CA GLU A 381 25.82 -1.16 33.43
C GLU A 381 24.58 -0.54 34.12
N GLN A 382 24.65 0.75 34.47
CA GLN A 382 23.51 1.46 35.07
C GLN A 382 22.31 1.51 34.11
N ALA A 383 22.53 1.84 32.84
CA ALA A 383 21.45 1.89 31.87
C ALA A 383 20.83 0.51 31.58
N LYS A 384 21.63 -0.58 31.54
CA LYS A 384 21.11 -1.95 31.42
C LYS A 384 20.23 -2.33 32.60
N ASN A 385 20.72 -2.11 33.82
CA ASN A 385 19.98 -2.41 35.04
C ASN A 385 18.68 -1.59 35.13
N GLY A 386 18.74 -0.30 34.81
CA GLY A 386 17.58 0.59 34.75
C GLY A 386 16.54 0.12 33.73
N LEU A 387 16.96 -0.22 32.52
CA LEU A 387 16.08 -0.69 31.46
C LEU A 387 15.41 -2.02 31.82
N GLN A 388 16.16 -3.01 32.31
CA GLN A 388 15.61 -4.31 32.69
C GLN A 388 14.56 -4.16 33.80
N ASN A 389 14.84 -3.35 34.83
CA ASN A 389 13.88 -3.07 35.91
C ASN A 389 12.63 -2.35 35.38
N THR A 390 12.80 -1.42 34.44
CA THR A 390 11.69 -0.69 33.82
C THR A 390 10.81 -1.61 32.97
N TYR A 391 11.39 -2.58 32.25
CA TYR A 391 10.62 -3.61 31.55
C TYR A 391 9.78 -4.46 32.48
N VAL A 392 10.34 -4.90 33.62
CA VAL A 392 9.57 -5.67 34.62
C VAL A 392 8.35 -4.86 35.11
N LYS A 393 8.52 -3.56 35.36
CA LYS A 393 7.43 -2.66 35.77
C LYS A 393 6.39 -2.46 34.67
N LEU A 394 6.83 -2.20 33.43
CA LEU A 394 5.95 -2.05 32.26
C LEU A 394 5.09 -3.28 32.02
N LEU A 395 5.68 -4.49 32.07
CA LEU A 395 4.94 -5.74 31.87
C LEU A 395 3.95 -6.00 32.99
N SER A 396 4.29 -5.65 34.23
CA SER A 396 3.38 -5.81 35.36
C SER A 396 2.16 -4.90 35.24
N GLU A 397 2.35 -3.65 34.80
CA GLU A 397 1.23 -2.74 34.54
C GLU A 397 0.44 -3.14 33.29
N ALA A 398 1.12 -3.60 32.24
CA ALA A 398 0.45 -4.10 31.04
C ALA A 398 -0.49 -5.27 31.36
N ASP A 399 -0.02 -6.23 32.17
CA ASP A 399 -0.83 -7.37 32.63
C ASP A 399 -2.06 -6.90 33.42
N LYS A 400 -1.89 -5.91 34.31
CA LYS A 400 -3.00 -5.31 35.08
C LYS A 400 -4.04 -4.64 34.18
N LEU A 401 -3.60 -3.81 33.25
CA LEU A 401 -4.47 -3.12 32.28
C LEU A 401 -5.17 -4.10 31.33
N ALA A 402 -4.51 -5.20 30.97
CA ALA A 402 -5.09 -6.28 30.18
C ALA A 402 -6.23 -7.00 30.93
N LEU A 403 -6.11 -7.14 32.25
CA LEU A 403 -7.14 -7.73 33.10
C LEU A 403 -8.38 -6.83 33.25
N GLU A 404 -8.23 -5.51 33.16
CA GLU A 404 -9.36 -4.57 33.16
C GLU A 404 -10.26 -4.74 31.92
N GLY A 405 -9.69 -5.17 30.79
CA GLY A 405 -10.43 -5.61 29.60
C GLY A 405 -11.20 -4.53 28.83
N THR A 406 -11.09 -3.25 29.20
CA THR A 406 -11.70 -2.14 28.46
C THR A 406 -10.94 -1.87 27.16
N ALA A 407 -11.59 -1.26 26.17
CA ALA A 407 -10.90 -0.88 24.91
C ALA A 407 -9.69 0.05 25.17
N SER A 408 -9.85 1.00 26.09
CA SER A 408 -8.78 1.94 26.46
C SER A 408 -7.65 1.27 27.24
N SER A 409 -7.96 0.40 28.20
CA SER A 409 -6.94 -0.30 28.99
C SER A 409 -6.16 -1.29 28.14
N ASN A 410 -6.84 -2.02 27.24
CA ASN A 410 -6.20 -2.91 26.27
C ASN A 410 -5.32 -2.15 25.27
N GLU A 411 -5.72 -0.94 24.84
CA GLU A 411 -4.88 -0.11 23.98
C GLU A 411 -3.58 0.30 24.69
N THR A 412 -3.68 0.72 25.96
CA THR A 412 -2.50 1.10 26.76
C THR A 412 -1.61 -0.11 27.09
N ALA A 413 -2.21 -1.24 27.48
CA ALA A 413 -1.48 -2.48 27.72
C ALA A 413 -0.72 -2.96 26.46
N ALA A 414 -1.36 -2.88 25.28
CA ALA A 414 -0.69 -3.17 24.03
C ALA A 414 0.50 -2.24 23.76
N LYS A 415 0.41 -0.94 24.10
CA LYS A 415 1.55 -0.01 24.01
C LYS A 415 2.70 -0.45 24.92
N TYR A 416 2.43 -0.81 26.16
CA TYR A 416 3.46 -1.24 27.12
C TYR A 416 4.14 -2.55 26.74
N TYR A 417 3.39 -3.57 26.33
CA TYR A 417 3.99 -4.79 25.79
C TYR A 417 4.85 -4.49 24.57
N LEU A 418 4.38 -3.62 23.68
CA LEU A 418 5.12 -3.27 22.46
C LEU A 418 6.43 -2.54 22.77
N THR A 419 6.47 -1.65 23.76
CA THR A 419 7.70 -0.99 24.23
C THR A 419 8.78 -2.01 24.59
N VAL A 420 8.41 -3.10 25.26
CA VAL A 420 9.37 -4.16 25.65
C VAL A 420 9.74 -5.05 24.45
N VAL A 421 8.80 -5.38 23.56
CA VAL A 421 9.06 -6.18 22.34
C VAL A 421 9.97 -5.47 21.33
N GLN A 422 9.90 -4.14 21.27
CA GLN A 422 10.64 -3.31 20.33
C GLN A 422 11.96 -2.76 20.89
N GLY A 423 12.13 -2.76 22.21
CA GLY A 423 13.32 -2.25 22.87
C GLY A 423 14.50 -3.23 22.87
N GLN A 424 15.58 -2.86 23.53
CA GLN A 424 16.82 -3.64 23.55
C GLN A 424 16.64 -4.95 24.32
N VAL A 425 17.05 -6.06 23.70
CA VAL A 425 16.93 -7.38 24.32
C VAL A 425 18.02 -7.55 25.38
N LEU A 426 17.63 -7.35 26.64
CA LEU A 426 18.48 -7.63 27.81
C LEU A 426 18.17 -9.00 28.43
N ASP A 427 16.91 -9.44 28.32
CA ASP A 427 16.41 -10.73 28.81
C ASP A 427 15.36 -11.26 27.83
N ALA A 428 15.69 -12.37 27.16
CA ALA A 428 14.82 -13.00 26.18
C ALA A 428 13.45 -13.42 26.76
N ASN A 429 13.38 -13.75 28.05
CA ASN A 429 12.13 -14.15 28.71
C ASN A 429 11.18 -12.96 28.89
N LEU A 430 11.71 -11.77 29.20
CA LEU A 430 10.90 -10.55 29.30
C LEU A 430 10.34 -10.16 27.94
N THR A 431 11.17 -10.23 26.89
CA THR A 431 10.74 -9.97 25.51
C THR A 431 9.66 -10.97 25.06
N GLU A 432 9.82 -12.25 25.38
CA GLU A 432 8.84 -13.28 25.04
C GLU A 432 7.52 -13.11 25.81
N ARG A 433 7.59 -12.82 27.12
CA ARG A 433 6.41 -12.49 27.94
C ARG A 433 5.64 -11.31 27.34
N ALA A 434 6.36 -10.28 26.92
CA ALA A 434 5.78 -9.11 26.28
C ALA A 434 5.08 -9.44 24.96
N ARG A 435 5.72 -10.27 24.12
CA ARG A 435 5.17 -10.73 22.84
C ARG A 435 3.86 -11.48 23.04
N VAL A 436 3.86 -12.47 23.94
CA VAL A 436 2.66 -13.26 24.27
C VAL A 436 1.53 -12.36 24.81
N GLY A 437 1.86 -11.40 25.68
CA GLY A 437 0.90 -10.43 26.21
C GLY A 437 0.28 -9.55 25.11
N TYR A 438 1.11 -9.00 24.22
CA TYR A 438 0.66 -8.19 23.09
C TYR A 438 -0.27 -8.98 22.15
N GLU A 439 0.11 -10.20 21.79
CA GLU A 439 -0.66 -11.06 20.91
C GLU A 439 -2.02 -11.44 21.51
N LYS A 440 -2.04 -11.75 22.82
CA LYS A 440 -3.27 -12.04 23.56
C LYS A 440 -4.26 -10.87 23.54
N ILE A 441 -3.78 -9.63 23.68
CA ILE A 441 -4.63 -8.43 23.58
C ILE A 441 -5.14 -8.20 22.15
N LYS A 442 -4.32 -8.51 21.14
CA LYS A 442 -4.68 -8.31 19.73
C LYS A 442 -5.52 -9.45 19.12
N GLY A 443 -5.83 -10.49 19.90
CA GLY A 443 -6.63 -11.63 19.44
C GLY A 443 -5.86 -12.58 18.51
N THR A 444 -4.54 -12.54 18.55
CA THR A 444 -3.65 -13.45 17.82
C THR A 444 -3.13 -14.50 18.81
N ASN A 445 -3.32 -15.80 18.54
CA ASN A 445 -2.72 -16.85 19.38
C ASN A 445 -1.19 -16.75 19.34
N PRO A 446 -0.49 -17.04 20.46
CA PRO A 446 0.96 -17.05 20.45
C PRO A 446 1.51 -18.21 19.62
N LEU A 447 2.46 -17.89 18.72
CA LEU A 447 3.22 -18.88 17.96
C LEU A 447 4.12 -19.65 18.95
N PRO A 448 4.15 -21.01 18.91
CA PRO A 448 5.00 -21.80 19.79
C PRO A 448 6.48 -21.63 19.43
N THR A 449 7.31 -21.49 20.46
CA THR A 449 8.78 -21.51 20.35
C THR A 449 9.27 -22.92 19.95
N PRO A 450 10.25 -23.03 19.04
CA PRO A 450 10.78 -24.34 18.63
C PRO A 450 11.82 -24.84 19.65
N ASN A 451 11.71 -26.12 20.05
CA ASN A 451 12.79 -26.84 20.72
C ASN A 451 13.32 -27.95 19.79
N PRO A 452 14.64 -28.20 19.71
CA PRO A 452 15.24 -29.03 18.66
C PRO A 452 15.43 -30.47 19.13
N THR A 453 15.08 -31.48 18.33
CA THR A 453 15.72 -32.82 18.37
C THR A 453 15.31 -33.70 17.16
N PRO A 454 15.98 -34.84 16.87
CA PRO A 454 16.77 -35.02 15.66
C PRO A 454 16.21 -36.07 14.68
N THR A 455 16.80 -36.10 13.49
CA THR A 455 16.58 -37.09 12.40
C THR A 455 17.06 -38.49 12.79
N PRO A 456 16.36 -39.55 12.36
CA PRO A 456 16.94 -40.43 11.33
C PRO A 456 15.96 -40.93 10.24
N THR A 457 16.54 -41.26 9.08
CA THR A 457 15.92 -41.73 7.81
C THR A 457 15.86 -43.29 7.75
N PRO A 458 15.31 -43.96 6.70
CA PRO A 458 14.11 -44.81 6.78
C PRO A 458 14.36 -46.31 6.46
N THR A 459 13.32 -47.13 6.54
CA THR A 459 13.29 -48.51 5.97
C THR A 459 11.96 -48.73 5.22
N PRO A 460 11.96 -49.30 4.00
CA PRO A 460 10.74 -49.51 3.20
C PRO A 460 10.05 -50.85 3.52
N THR A 461 8.71 -50.87 3.41
CA THR A 461 7.84 -52.05 3.59
C THR A 461 6.77 -52.04 2.47
N PRO A 462 6.34 -53.20 1.94
CA PRO A 462 5.88 -53.33 0.56
C PRO A 462 4.40 -52.97 0.31
N THR A 463 4.14 -52.71 -0.97
CA THR A 463 2.88 -52.29 -1.60
C THR A 463 1.77 -53.36 -1.54
N PRO A 464 0.57 -53.04 -1.03
CA PRO A 464 -0.64 -53.84 -1.27
C PRO A 464 -1.36 -53.44 -2.57
N THR A 465 -1.98 -54.44 -3.19
CA THR A 465 -2.78 -54.39 -4.44
C THR A 465 -4.01 -53.48 -4.34
N PRO A 466 -4.38 -52.72 -5.39
CA PRO A 466 -5.42 -51.70 -5.30
C PRO A 466 -6.84 -52.27 -5.28
N THR A 467 -7.56 -51.96 -4.21
CA THR A 467 -9.03 -51.92 -4.13
C THR A 467 -9.52 -50.64 -4.86
N PRO A 468 -10.73 -50.60 -5.46
CA PRO A 468 -11.17 -49.43 -6.22
C PRO A 468 -11.13 -48.16 -5.35
N ASN A 469 -10.33 -47.17 -5.76
CA ASN A 469 -10.08 -45.95 -5.01
C ASN A 469 -11.38 -45.12 -4.92
N PRO A 470 -11.82 -44.66 -3.73
CA PRO A 470 -12.78 -43.56 -3.65
C PRO A 470 -12.22 -42.36 -4.46
N GLU A 471 -13.09 -41.66 -5.21
CA GLU A 471 -12.68 -40.52 -6.05
C GLU A 471 -11.83 -39.53 -5.24
N GLU A 472 -10.54 -39.45 -5.55
CA GLU A 472 -9.55 -38.67 -4.82
C GLU A 472 -9.70 -37.18 -5.12
N LEU A 473 -9.63 -36.33 -4.09
CA LEU A 473 -9.68 -34.87 -4.24
C LEU A 473 -8.54 -34.40 -5.16
N SER A 474 -8.90 -33.70 -6.23
CA SER A 474 -7.94 -33.00 -7.09
C SER A 474 -7.81 -31.53 -6.65
N ILE A 475 -6.58 -31.08 -6.39
CA ILE A 475 -6.28 -29.66 -6.15
C ILE A 475 -5.42 -29.17 -7.31
N GLU A 476 -5.93 -28.20 -8.05
CA GLU A 476 -5.26 -27.65 -9.22
C GLU A 476 -5.01 -26.16 -9.02
N ARG A 477 -3.75 -25.74 -9.17
CA ARG A 477 -3.37 -24.33 -9.12
C ARG A 477 -3.27 -23.76 -10.54
N LEU A 478 -4.06 -22.73 -10.81
CA LEU A 478 -4.10 -21.99 -12.07
C LEU A 478 -3.39 -20.65 -11.87
N TYR A 479 -2.21 -20.49 -12.46
CA TYR A 479 -1.39 -19.31 -12.28
C TYR A 479 -0.47 -19.04 -13.47
N GLY A 480 -0.05 -17.80 -13.61
CA GLY A 480 1.10 -17.40 -14.39
C GLY A 480 1.94 -16.36 -13.65
N THR A 481 2.92 -15.78 -14.34
CA THR A 481 3.81 -14.75 -13.76
C THR A 481 3.10 -13.42 -13.52
N ARG A 482 2.16 -13.07 -14.40
CA ARG A 482 1.29 -11.88 -14.32
C ARG A 482 -0.16 -12.29 -14.10
N ALA A 483 -1.01 -11.34 -13.72
CA ALA A 483 -2.44 -11.58 -13.60
C ALA A 483 -3.11 -11.91 -14.95
N GLU A 484 -2.61 -11.33 -16.03
CA GLU A 484 -2.98 -11.66 -17.41
C GLU A 484 -2.66 -13.13 -17.72
N ASP A 485 -1.48 -13.60 -17.35
CA ASP A 485 -1.06 -14.99 -17.56
C ASP A 485 -1.90 -15.97 -16.73
N THR A 486 -2.26 -15.60 -15.49
CA THR A 486 -3.22 -16.35 -14.68
C THR A 486 -4.60 -16.39 -15.34
N ALA A 487 -5.09 -15.27 -15.88
CA ALA A 487 -6.36 -15.22 -16.60
C ALA A 487 -6.35 -16.10 -17.87
N ILE A 488 -5.23 -16.13 -18.60
CA ILE A 488 -5.00 -17.05 -19.73
C ILE A 488 -5.07 -18.50 -19.25
N LYS A 489 -4.39 -18.84 -18.15
CA LYS A 489 -4.39 -20.21 -17.63
C LYS A 489 -5.79 -20.65 -17.16
N ILE A 490 -6.55 -19.74 -16.57
CA ILE A 490 -7.96 -19.95 -16.21
C ILE A 490 -8.80 -20.21 -17.48
N ALA A 491 -8.62 -19.40 -18.53
CA ALA A 491 -9.32 -19.56 -19.80
C ALA A 491 -8.99 -20.89 -20.49
N GLN A 492 -7.72 -21.31 -20.48
CA GLN A 492 -7.28 -22.60 -21.02
C GLN A 492 -7.88 -23.79 -20.28
N THR A 493 -8.13 -23.64 -18.99
CA THR A 493 -8.72 -24.70 -18.15
C THR A 493 -10.24 -24.79 -18.35
N GLY A 494 -10.93 -23.65 -18.44
CA GLY A 494 -12.39 -23.64 -18.60
C GLY A 494 -12.90 -23.78 -20.02
N TRP A 495 -12.09 -23.47 -21.04
CA TRP A 495 -12.53 -23.40 -22.43
C TRP A 495 -11.53 -24.08 -23.36
N ALA A 496 -12.01 -25.10 -24.09
CA ALA A 496 -11.26 -25.77 -25.14
C ALA A 496 -10.97 -24.83 -26.33
N ASN A 497 -10.03 -25.21 -27.20
CA ASN A 497 -9.74 -24.45 -28.42
C ASN A 497 -11.01 -24.30 -29.27
N ASN A 498 -11.23 -23.11 -29.83
CA ASN A 498 -12.41 -22.79 -30.66
C ASN A 498 -13.77 -23.03 -29.98
N SER A 499 -13.84 -22.99 -28.63
CA SER A 499 -15.08 -23.24 -27.88
C SER A 499 -15.79 -21.98 -27.37
N ALA A 500 -15.16 -20.80 -27.47
CA ALA A 500 -15.70 -19.54 -26.97
C ALA A 500 -15.72 -18.48 -28.10
N PRO A 501 -16.86 -18.29 -28.79
CA PRO A 501 -16.99 -17.27 -29.84
C PRO A 501 -17.02 -15.84 -29.29
N VAL A 502 -17.07 -15.69 -27.96
CA VAL A 502 -17.14 -14.40 -27.27
C VAL A 502 -16.12 -14.39 -26.14
N VAL A 503 -15.44 -13.26 -25.95
CA VAL A 503 -14.49 -13.02 -24.85
C VAL A 503 -14.82 -11.70 -24.18
N LEU A 504 -14.79 -11.63 -22.85
CA LEU A 504 -14.83 -10.37 -22.11
C LEU A 504 -13.39 -9.93 -21.84
N LEU A 505 -13.09 -8.66 -22.09
CA LEU A 505 -11.77 -8.08 -21.89
C LEU A 505 -11.87 -6.92 -20.90
N ALA A 506 -11.14 -7.02 -19.79
CA ALA A 506 -11.11 -6.03 -18.73
C ALA A 506 -9.68 -5.56 -18.45
N ARG A 507 -9.52 -4.38 -17.83
CA ARG A 507 -8.20 -3.90 -17.42
C ARG A 507 -7.70 -4.63 -16.18
N VAL A 508 -6.39 -4.87 -16.12
CA VAL A 508 -5.75 -5.64 -15.03
C VAL A 508 -5.59 -4.84 -13.73
N ASP A 509 -5.41 -3.53 -13.83
CA ASP A 509 -4.98 -2.65 -12.73
C ASP A 509 -6.15 -1.97 -11.99
N ARG A 510 -7.39 -2.24 -12.41
CA ARG A 510 -8.61 -1.70 -11.77
C ARG A 510 -9.80 -2.65 -11.91
N PHE A 511 -10.55 -2.87 -10.84
CA PHE A 511 -11.64 -3.86 -10.82
C PHE A 511 -13.04 -3.31 -11.13
N GLN A 512 -13.28 -2.01 -10.95
CA GLN A 512 -14.64 -1.50 -10.73
C GLN A 512 -15.60 -1.77 -11.90
N ASP A 513 -15.14 -1.60 -13.15
CA ASP A 513 -15.97 -1.78 -14.34
C ASP A 513 -16.33 -3.25 -14.60
N ALA A 514 -15.42 -4.17 -14.27
CA ALA A 514 -15.56 -5.59 -14.55
C ALA A 514 -16.17 -6.38 -13.39
N LEU A 515 -16.33 -5.78 -12.22
CA LEU A 515 -16.83 -6.45 -11.02
C LEU A 515 -18.23 -7.06 -11.21
N ALA A 516 -19.05 -6.46 -12.07
CA ALA A 516 -20.39 -6.95 -12.41
C ALA A 516 -20.43 -7.90 -13.62
N ALA A 517 -19.29 -8.25 -14.21
CA ALA A 517 -19.22 -8.94 -15.50
C ALA A 517 -19.47 -10.45 -15.43
N ALA A 518 -19.29 -11.10 -14.27
CA ALA A 518 -19.40 -12.56 -14.16
C ALA A 518 -20.76 -13.14 -14.63
N PRO A 519 -21.92 -12.56 -14.29
CA PRO A 519 -23.20 -13.03 -14.82
C PRO A 519 -23.33 -12.87 -16.33
N LEU A 520 -22.75 -11.81 -16.90
CA LEU A 520 -22.69 -11.62 -18.35
C LEU A 520 -21.79 -12.67 -19.00
N ALA A 521 -20.62 -12.94 -18.42
CA ALA A 521 -19.69 -13.97 -18.86
C ALA A 521 -20.38 -15.35 -18.93
N LYS A 522 -21.16 -15.72 -17.89
CA LYS A 522 -21.95 -16.96 -17.89
C LYS A 522 -23.01 -16.99 -18.98
N LYS A 523 -23.79 -15.91 -19.12
CA LYS A 523 -24.82 -15.80 -20.16
C LYS A 523 -24.22 -16.00 -21.56
N LEU A 524 -23.04 -15.45 -21.79
CA LEU A 524 -22.31 -15.52 -23.07
C LEU A 524 -21.43 -16.78 -23.20
N LYS A 525 -21.31 -17.60 -22.15
CA LYS A 525 -20.36 -18.72 -22.04
C LYS A 525 -18.92 -18.30 -22.38
N ALA A 526 -18.54 -17.09 -21.98
CA ALA A 526 -17.31 -16.43 -22.38
C ALA A 526 -16.32 -16.35 -21.21
N PRO A 527 -15.00 -16.51 -21.45
CA PRO A 527 -13.99 -16.20 -20.44
C PRO A 527 -13.86 -14.67 -20.26
N LEU A 528 -13.31 -14.29 -19.11
CA LEU A 528 -12.87 -12.92 -18.84
C LEU A 528 -11.34 -12.91 -18.82
N LEU A 529 -10.75 -12.25 -19.81
CA LEU A 529 -9.31 -12.01 -19.90
C LEU A 529 -8.97 -10.60 -19.41
N LEU A 530 -7.71 -10.43 -19.01
CA LEU A 530 -7.18 -9.17 -18.50
C LEU A 530 -6.17 -8.59 -19.48
N THR A 531 -6.11 -7.27 -19.55
CA THR A 531 -5.14 -6.53 -20.37
C THR A 531 -4.65 -5.29 -19.64
N SER A 532 -3.47 -4.79 -20.02
CA SER A 532 -3.09 -3.41 -19.73
C SER A 532 -4.14 -2.44 -20.31
N PRO A 533 -4.44 -1.33 -19.63
CA PRO A 533 -5.36 -0.33 -20.17
C PRO A 533 -4.81 0.37 -21.42
N TYR A 534 -3.49 0.32 -21.64
CA TYR A 534 -2.80 1.08 -22.68
C TYR A 534 -2.56 0.30 -23.98
N GLN A 535 -2.34 -1.01 -23.90
CA GLN A 535 -1.98 -1.86 -25.03
C GLN A 535 -2.47 -3.30 -24.81
N LEU A 536 -2.88 -3.96 -25.89
CA LEU A 536 -3.23 -5.37 -25.84
C LEU A 536 -1.96 -6.23 -25.89
N ASP A 537 -1.75 -6.98 -24.81
CA ASP A 537 -0.64 -7.91 -24.70
C ASP A 537 -0.75 -9.05 -25.74
N LYS A 538 0.38 -9.48 -26.29
CA LYS A 538 0.42 -10.44 -27.40
C LYS A 538 -0.08 -11.81 -26.96
N GLU A 539 0.25 -12.23 -25.76
CA GLU A 539 -0.15 -13.52 -25.19
C GLU A 539 -1.66 -13.53 -24.92
N VAL A 540 -2.23 -12.41 -24.46
CA VAL A 540 -3.67 -12.23 -24.32
C VAL A 540 -4.38 -12.30 -25.68
N LEU A 541 -3.84 -11.63 -26.70
CA LEU A 541 -4.36 -11.71 -28.07
C LEU A 541 -4.31 -13.14 -28.63
N GLN A 542 -3.22 -13.86 -28.39
CA GLN A 542 -3.09 -15.27 -28.79
C GLN A 542 -4.15 -16.14 -28.11
N GLU A 543 -4.40 -15.90 -26.82
CA GLU A 543 -5.45 -16.62 -26.10
C GLU A 543 -6.85 -16.30 -26.64
N ILE A 544 -7.15 -15.04 -26.98
CA ILE A 544 -8.41 -14.67 -27.66
C ILE A 544 -8.57 -15.48 -28.96
N LYS A 545 -7.51 -15.58 -29.76
CA LYS A 545 -7.53 -16.34 -31.03
C LYS A 545 -7.60 -17.85 -30.83
N ARG A 546 -7.01 -18.39 -29.76
CA ARG A 546 -7.14 -19.82 -29.39
C ARG A 546 -8.59 -20.15 -29.05
N LEU A 547 -9.27 -19.25 -28.35
CA LEU A 547 -10.67 -19.37 -27.94
C LEU A 547 -11.62 -19.29 -29.14
N SER A 548 -11.35 -18.39 -30.10
CA SER A 548 -11.94 -18.38 -31.44
C SER A 548 -11.17 -17.43 -32.36
N SER A 549 -10.84 -17.86 -33.58
CA SER A 549 -10.16 -17.01 -34.57
C SER A 549 -10.95 -15.77 -34.99
N ASN A 550 -12.28 -15.78 -34.81
CA ASN A 550 -13.20 -14.69 -35.13
C ASN A 550 -13.99 -14.24 -33.89
N ALA A 551 -13.37 -14.32 -32.70
CA ALA A 551 -14.04 -13.97 -31.46
C ALA A 551 -14.65 -12.56 -31.49
N LYS A 552 -15.86 -12.41 -30.94
CA LYS A 552 -16.40 -11.09 -30.58
C LYS A 552 -15.92 -10.71 -29.18
N VAL A 553 -15.23 -9.58 -29.05
CA VAL A 553 -14.67 -9.10 -27.78
C VAL A 553 -15.58 -8.06 -27.14
N TYR A 554 -16.08 -8.35 -25.94
CA TYR A 554 -16.75 -7.36 -25.11
C TYR A 554 -15.72 -6.63 -24.24
N VAL A 555 -15.40 -5.38 -24.61
CA VAL A 555 -14.47 -4.54 -23.86
C VAL A 555 -15.22 -3.89 -22.72
N ILE A 556 -14.87 -4.22 -21.48
CA ILE A 556 -15.57 -3.76 -20.28
C ILE A 556 -14.89 -2.51 -19.74
N GLY A 557 -15.62 -1.39 -19.76
CA GLY A 557 -15.14 -0.08 -19.37
C GLY A 557 -14.99 0.90 -20.54
N GLY A 558 -15.06 2.19 -20.22
CA GLY A 558 -15.01 3.30 -21.19
C GLY A 558 -13.64 3.45 -21.87
N GLU A 559 -13.51 4.42 -22.79
CA GLU A 559 -12.21 4.70 -23.42
C GLU A 559 -11.15 5.18 -22.42
N GLY A 560 -11.53 5.78 -21.29
CA GLY A 560 -10.59 6.08 -20.19
C GLY A 560 -10.19 4.85 -19.35
N ALA A 561 -10.94 3.75 -19.47
CA ALA A 561 -10.66 2.50 -18.79
C ALA A 561 -9.74 1.60 -19.64
N ILE A 562 -10.09 1.39 -20.90
CA ILE A 562 -9.31 0.61 -21.87
C ILE A 562 -9.20 1.45 -23.15
N LEU A 563 -7.99 1.90 -23.43
CA LEU A 563 -7.72 2.90 -24.44
C LEU A 563 -7.83 2.34 -25.87
N LYS A 564 -7.92 3.26 -26.84
CA LYS A 564 -8.01 2.93 -28.26
C LYS A 564 -6.92 1.98 -28.80
N PRO A 565 -5.64 2.06 -28.40
CA PRO A 565 -4.63 1.15 -28.93
C PRO A 565 -4.97 -0.33 -28.69
N VAL A 566 -5.59 -0.68 -27.55
CA VAL A 566 -6.08 -2.05 -27.29
C VAL A 566 -7.12 -2.47 -28.34
N THR A 567 -8.11 -1.62 -28.58
CA THR A 567 -9.19 -1.91 -29.54
C THR A 567 -8.74 -1.82 -31.00
N ASN A 568 -7.75 -0.99 -31.31
CA ASN A 568 -7.14 -0.92 -32.63
C ASN A 568 -6.45 -2.25 -32.96
N THR A 569 -5.68 -2.80 -32.02
CA THR A 569 -5.07 -4.13 -32.19
C THR A 569 -6.13 -5.22 -32.43
N LEU A 570 -7.28 -5.17 -31.74
CA LEU A 570 -8.38 -6.10 -32.03
C LEU A 570 -8.86 -5.99 -33.48
N VAL A 571 -9.08 -4.77 -33.98
CA VAL A 571 -9.55 -4.51 -35.35
C VAL A 571 -8.51 -4.92 -36.39
N GLU A 572 -7.24 -4.57 -36.16
CA GLU A 572 -6.10 -4.95 -37.03
C GLU A 572 -5.99 -6.48 -37.17
N GLU A 573 -6.33 -7.20 -36.10
CA GLU A 573 -6.32 -8.67 -36.05
C GLU A 573 -7.63 -9.31 -36.52
N GLY A 574 -8.55 -8.52 -37.07
CA GLY A 574 -9.83 -8.98 -37.64
C GLY A 574 -10.88 -9.36 -36.58
N LEU A 575 -10.67 -9.01 -35.32
CA LEU A 575 -11.60 -9.31 -34.22
C LEU A 575 -12.60 -8.17 -34.05
N SER A 576 -13.90 -8.50 -34.07
CA SER A 576 -14.95 -7.53 -33.78
C SER A 576 -15.01 -7.25 -32.27
N TYR A 577 -15.26 -5.99 -31.87
CA TYR A 577 -15.47 -5.66 -30.47
C TYR A 577 -16.70 -4.80 -30.22
N GLU A 578 -17.27 -4.90 -29.02
CA GLU A 578 -18.33 -4.03 -28.51
C GLU A 578 -17.93 -3.56 -27.11
N ARG A 579 -17.99 -2.25 -26.88
CA ARG A 579 -17.67 -1.68 -25.56
C ARG A 579 -18.92 -1.64 -24.68
N ILE A 580 -18.81 -2.14 -23.45
CA ILE A 580 -19.86 -2.02 -22.42
C ILE A 580 -19.33 -1.10 -21.33
N TYR A 581 -19.93 0.07 -21.19
CA TYR A 581 -19.44 1.11 -20.29
C TYR A 581 -20.54 2.10 -19.91
N GLY A 582 -20.26 2.90 -18.89
CA GLY A 582 -20.91 4.18 -18.63
C GLY A 582 -19.93 5.15 -17.97
N ASP A 583 -20.43 6.29 -17.51
CA ASP A 583 -19.59 7.38 -16.97
C ASP A 583 -18.96 7.02 -15.61
N SER A 584 -19.56 6.07 -14.88
CA SER A 584 -19.02 5.51 -13.65
C SER A 584 -19.10 3.98 -13.66
N ALA A 585 -18.43 3.34 -12.69
CA ALA A 585 -18.55 1.90 -12.50
C ALA A 585 -19.99 1.43 -12.26
N ALA A 586 -20.83 2.24 -11.63
CA ALA A 586 -22.24 1.93 -11.45
C ALA A 586 -23.03 2.01 -12.77
N ASP A 587 -22.67 2.96 -13.65
CA ASP A 587 -23.23 3.05 -14.99
C ASP A 587 -22.76 1.89 -15.88
N THR A 588 -21.48 1.50 -15.79
CA THR A 588 -20.96 0.30 -16.45
C THR A 588 -21.69 -0.96 -15.95
N ALA A 589 -21.88 -1.11 -14.63
CA ALA A 589 -22.64 -2.23 -14.06
C ALA A 589 -24.10 -2.24 -14.55
N ALA A 590 -24.74 -1.07 -14.66
CA ALA A 590 -26.08 -0.95 -15.24
C ALA A 590 -26.10 -1.32 -16.73
N ALA A 591 -25.09 -0.94 -17.51
CA ALA A 591 -24.95 -1.35 -18.91
C ALA A 591 -24.76 -2.86 -19.06
N ILE A 592 -23.93 -3.46 -18.19
CA ILE A 592 -23.76 -4.93 -18.09
C ILE A 592 -25.11 -5.58 -17.74
N ALA A 593 -25.84 -5.05 -16.75
CA ALA A 593 -27.15 -5.55 -16.37
C ALA A 593 -28.15 -5.51 -17.55
N ARG A 594 -28.16 -4.45 -18.35
CA ARG A 594 -28.99 -4.38 -19.58
C ARG A 594 -28.61 -5.45 -20.60
N LYS A 595 -27.33 -5.81 -20.73
CA LYS A 595 -26.89 -6.92 -21.60
C LYS A 595 -27.26 -8.29 -21.04
N ILE A 596 -27.30 -8.44 -19.72
CA ILE A 596 -27.82 -9.65 -19.06
C ILE A 596 -29.34 -9.77 -19.27
N GLY A 597 -30.07 -8.68 -19.11
CA GLY A 597 -31.53 -8.61 -19.25
C GLY A 597 -32.27 -8.52 -17.90
N PRO A 598 -33.60 -8.31 -17.93
CA PRO A 598 -34.39 -8.10 -16.72
C PRO A 598 -34.36 -9.26 -15.72
N SER A 599 -34.35 -8.94 -14.43
CA SER A 599 -34.40 -9.89 -13.33
C SER A 599 -35.19 -9.30 -12.16
N SER A 600 -36.04 -10.11 -11.51
CA SER A 600 -36.76 -9.71 -10.29
C SER A 600 -35.84 -9.60 -9.05
N GLN A 601 -34.60 -10.09 -9.16
CA GLN A 601 -33.58 -10.02 -8.13
C GLN A 601 -32.32 -9.34 -8.65
N VAL A 602 -31.66 -8.56 -7.82
CA VAL A 602 -30.30 -8.05 -8.08
C VAL A 602 -29.41 -8.22 -6.85
N ILE A 603 -28.11 -8.32 -7.08
CA ILE A 603 -27.10 -8.19 -6.03
C ILE A 603 -26.59 -6.76 -6.05
N LEU A 604 -26.57 -6.10 -4.89
CA LEU A 604 -26.04 -4.76 -4.71
C LEU A 604 -24.73 -4.83 -3.92
N ALA A 605 -23.64 -4.34 -4.51
CA ALA A 605 -22.32 -4.36 -3.90
C ALA A 605 -21.64 -2.98 -3.93
N SER A 606 -20.59 -2.82 -3.12
CA SER A 606 -19.81 -1.59 -3.09
C SER A 606 -18.99 -1.39 -4.37
N SER A 607 -18.98 -0.16 -4.91
CA SER A 607 -18.09 0.22 -6.01
C SER A 607 -16.65 0.47 -5.56
N THR A 608 -16.40 0.59 -4.26
CA THR A 608 -15.10 0.94 -3.69
C THR A 608 -14.41 -0.23 -2.98
N SER A 609 -15.06 -1.39 -2.89
CA SER A 609 -14.54 -2.61 -2.27
C SER A 609 -14.92 -3.84 -3.10
N PHE A 610 -13.94 -4.65 -3.50
CA PHE A 610 -14.14 -5.79 -4.40
C PHE A 610 -14.52 -7.13 -3.73
N PRO A 611 -14.05 -7.51 -2.52
CA PRO A 611 -14.15 -8.90 -2.05
C PRO A 611 -15.58 -9.43 -1.92
N ASP A 612 -16.51 -8.57 -1.47
CA ASP A 612 -17.91 -8.96 -1.25
C ASP A 612 -18.62 -9.25 -2.60
N ALA A 613 -18.40 -8.38 -3.59
CA ALA A 613 -18.94 -8.58 -4.94
C ALA A 613 -18.32 -9.79 -5.62
N LEU A 614 -17.01 -9.99 -5.44
CA LEU A 614 -16.27 -11.11 -6.01
C LEU A 614 -16.78 -12.46 -5.50
N SER A 615 -17.06 -12.56 -4.20
CA SER A 615 -17.65 -13.75 -3.58
C SER A 615 -19.07 -14.02 -4.10
N ALA A 616 -19.79 -12.96 -4.48
CA ALA A 616 -21.13 -13.05 -5.06
C ALA A 616 -21.14 -13.33 -6.57
N SER A 617 -20.00 -13.22 -7.27
CA SER A 617 -19.90 -13.40 -8.72
C SER A 617 -20.42 -14.74 -9.21
N ALA A 618 -20.02 -15.83 -8.58
CA ALA A 618 -20.41 -17.17 -8.99
C ALA A 618 -21.92 -17.46 -8.79
N PRO A 619 -22.51 -17.21 -7.60
CA PRO A 619 -23.95 -17.43 -7.43
C PRO A 619 -24.79 -16.43 -8.25
N ALA A 620 -24.34 -15.18 -8.40
CA ALA A 620 -24.99 -14.21 -9.27
C ALA A 620 -25.09 -14.75 -10.70
N ALA A 621 -23.99 -15.30 -11.20
CA ALA A 621 -23.91 -15.79 -12.56
C ALA A 621 -24.68 -17.10 -12.77
N ALA A 622 -24.60 -18.05 -11.83
CA ALA A 622 -25.33 -19.30 -11.89
C ALA A 622 -26.85 -19.09 -11.95
N LEU A 623 -27.34 -18.04 -11.29
CA LEU A 623 -28.77 -17.70 -11.22
C LEU A 623 -29.20 -16.60 -12.21
N GLY A 624 -28.28 -16.07 -13.01
CA GLY A 624 -28.56 -14.96 -13.93
C GLY A 624 -28.95 -13.66 -13.24
N ILE A 625 -28.56 -13.47 -11.97
CA ILE A 625 -28.85 -12.29 -11.17
C ILE A 625 -27.83 -11.19 -11.53
N PRO A 626 -28.27 -10.01 -12.00
CA PRO A 626 -27.37 -8.89 -12.26
C PRO A 626 -26.73 -8.37 -10.96
N ILE A 627 -25.44 -8.02 -11.05
CA ILE A 627 -24.74 -7.28 -9.99
C ILE A 627 -24.80 -5.79 -10.34
N LEU A 628 -25.27 -4.98 -9.40
CA LEU A 628 -25.27 -3.53 -9.47
C LEU A 628 -24.34 -2.96 -8.40
N LEU A 629 -23.77 -1.78 -8.68
CA LEU A 629 -22.81 -1.14 -7.79
C LEU A 629 -23.39 0.11 -7.11
N THR A 630 -22.90 0.38 -5.91
CA THR A 630 -23.23 1.58 -5.14
C THR A 630 -22.03 2.12 -4.39
N GLU A 631 -22.02 3.44 -4.14
CA GLU A 631 -21.14 4.02 -3.13
C GLU A 631 -21.70 3.72 -1.73
N GLN A 632 -20.90 3.90 -0.68
CA GLN A 632 -21.28 3.55 0.70
C GLN A 632 -22.62 4.17 1.13
N ASN A 633 -22.80 5.47 0.91
CA ASN A 633 -23.97 6.22 1.41
C ASN A 633 -24.85 6.77 0.28
N LYS A 634 -24.58 6.43 -0.98
CA LYS A 634 -25.25 7.02 -2.14
C LYS A 634 -25.56 5.96 -3.18
N LEU A 635 -26.85 5.72 -3.40
CA LEU A 635 -27.35 4.82 -4.43
C LEU A 635 -27.37 5.56 -5.78
N PRO A 636 -26.53 5.17 -6.76
CA PRO A 636 -26.40 5.87 -8.04
C PRO A 636 -27.70 5.88 -8.85
N ALA A 637 -27.86 6.90 -9.70
CA ALA A 637 -29.06 7.05 -10.52
C ALA A 637 -29.25 5.87 -11.49
N ALA A 638 -28.19 5.40 -12.14
CA ALA A 638 -28.26 4.24 -13.02
C ALA A 638 -28.67 2.96 -12.28
N THR A 639 -28.16 2.73 -11.07
CA THR A 639 -28.58 1.62 -10.21
C THR A 639 -30.08 1.70 -9.89
N LYS A 640 -30.58 2.87 -9.46
CA LYS A 640 -32.02 3.09 -9.22
C LYS A 640 -32.86 2.84 -10.47
N GLN A 641 -32.36 3.27 -11.63
CA GLN A 641 -33.05 3.09 -12.89
C GLN A 641 -33.17 1.60 -13.25
N ILE A 642 -32.14 0.79 -13.06
CA ILE A 642 -32.23 -0.67 -13.28
C ILE A 642 -33.22 -1.31 -12.32
N LEU A 643 -33.22 -0.94 -11.03
CA LEU A 643 -34.18 -1.45 -10.05
C LEU A 643 -35.63 -1.25 -10.52
N LYS A 644 -35.93 -0.07 -11.07
CA LYS A 644 -37.24 0.26 -11.62
C LYS A 644 -37.53 -0.44 -12.95
N ASP A 645 -36.60 -0.35 -13.91
CA ASP A 645 -36.77 -0.87 -15.27
C ASP A 645 -36.97 -2.38 -15.27
N PHE A 646 -36.29 -3.10 -14.38
CA PHE A 646 -36.37 -4.55 -14.29
C PHE A 646 -37.52 -5.03 -13.39
N GLY A 647 -38.24 -4.12 -12.73
CA GLY A 647 -39.29 -4.48 -11.78
C GLY A 647 -38.73 -5.32 -10.62
N VAL A 648 -37.58 -4.93 -10.09
CA VAL A 648 -36.90 -5.66 -9.02
C VAL A 648 -37.81 -5.73 -7.79
N THR A 649 -37.94 -6.91 -7.20
CA THR A 649 -38.70 -7.12 -5.96
C THR A 649 -37.82 -7.59 -4.81
N LYS A 650 -36.55 -7.93 -5.08
CA LYS A 650 -35.59 -8.35 -4.06
C LYS A 650 -34.17 -7.85 -4.38
N THR A 651 -33.55 -7.22 -3.39
CA THR A 651 -32.18 -6.70 -3.49
C THR A 651 -31.31 -7.41 -2.47
N ILE A 652 -30.33 -8.18 -2.94
CA ILE A 652 -29.37 -8.87 -2.07
C ILE A 652 -28.15 -7.96 -1.89
N ILE A 653 -28.03 -7.33 -0.73
CA ILE A 653 -26.92 -6.44 -0.41
C ILE A 653 -25.76 -7.30 0.10
N VAL A 654 -24.62 -7.26 -0.58
CA VAL A 654 -23.41 -7.97 -0.15
C VAL A 654 -22.40 -6.97 0.42
N GLY A 655 -22.02 -7.19 1.68
CA GLY A 655 -21.08 -6.34 2.41
C GLY A 655 -21.67 -5.64 3.62
N GLY A 656 -20.81 -5.40 4.61
CA GLY A 656 -21.18 -4.77 5.88
C GLY A 656 -21.46 -3.26 5.77
N LYS A 657 -21.84 -2.65 6.90
CA LYS A 657 -22.20 -1.21 6.98
C LYS A 657 -21.14 -0.24 6.46
N PHE A 658 -19.88 -0.66 6.47
CA PHE A 658 -18.75 0.15 5.98
C PHE A 658 -18.58 0.07 4.45
N ALA A 659 -19.13 -0.95 3.81
CA ALA A 659 -19.12 -1.12 2.35
C ALA A 659 -20.41 -0.56 1.72
N VAL A 660 -21.57 -0.85 2.33
CA VAL A 660 -22.89 -0.34 1.93
C VAL A 660 -23.65 0.02 3.19
N SER A 661 -24.06 1.28 3.33
CA SER A 661 -24.72 1.81 4.52
C SER A 661 -25.99 1.05 4.87
N THR A 662 -26.24 0.87 6.17
CA THR A 662 -27.47 0.24 6.68
C THR A 662 -28.70 1.11 6.52
N THR A 663 -28.54 2.38 6.09
CA THR A 663 -29.67 3.25 5.77
C THR A 663 -30.42 2.79 4.52
N PHE A 664 -29.79 1.99 3.66
CA PHE A 664 -30.41 1.51 2.42
C PHE A 664 -31.51 0.48 2.68
N ASP A 665 -31.26 -0.43 3.62
CA ASP A 665 -32.12 -1.54 4.02
C ASP A 665 -32.87 -1.30 5.34
N ALA A 666 -32.77 -0.11 5.92
CA ALA A 666 -33.65 0.31 7.00
C ALA A 666 -35.10 0.43 6.53
N LYS A 667 -36.05 0.29 7.46
CA LYS A 667 -37.46 0.63 7.22
C LYS A 667 -37.57 2.10 6.77
N GLY A 668 -38.28 2.38 5.68
CA GLY A 668 -38.30 3.70 5.01
C GLY A 668 -37.10 4.00 4.12
N GLY A 669 -36.12 3.09 4.02
CA GLY A 669 -34.90 3.25 3.24
C GLY A 669 -35.11 3.13 1.72
N PRO A 670 -34.16 3.58 0.89
CA PRO A 670 -34.29 3.58 -0.57
C PRO A 670 -34.44 2.19 -1.19
N LEU A 671 -34.06 1.11 -0.49
CA LEU A 671 -34.24 -0.26 -0.99
C LEU A 671 -35.48 -0.97 -0.41
N GLU A 672 -36.21 -0.37 0.54
CA GLU A 672 -37.42 -0.99 1.12
C GLU A 672 -38.44 -1.46 0.06
N PRO A 673 -38.76 -0.67 -1.00
CA PRO A 673 -39.68 -1.12 -2.06
C PRO A 673 -39.16 -2.30 -2.88
N TYR A 674 -37.86 -2.61 -2.77
CA TYR A 674 -37.15 -3.61 -3.55
C TYR A 674 -36.69 -4.80 -2.67
N GLY A 675 -37.33 -5.01 -1.51
CA GLY A 675 -37.14 -6.20 -0.65
C GLY A 675 -35.68 -6.47 -0.28
N PRO A 676 -35.05 -5.62 0.56
CA PRO A 676 -33.62 -5.73 0.82
C PRO A 676 -33.30 -6.90 1.76
N LEU A 677 -32.29 -7.69 1.40
CA LEU A 677 -31.69 -8.75 2.22
C LEU A 677 -30.17 -8.53 2.26
N ARG A 678 -29.63 -8.28 3.45
CA ARG A 678 -28.18 -8.11 3.62
C ARG A 678 -27.48 -9.42 3.97
N LEU A 679 -26.45 -9.75 3.21
CA LEU A 679 -25.49 -10.82 3.49
C LEU A 679 -24.15 -10.15 3.85
N ALA A 680 -23.78 -10.18 5.12
CA ALA A 680 -22.58 -9.53 5.62
C ALA A 680 -22.08 -10.20 6.90
N GLY A 681 -20.76 -10.19 7.08
CA GLY A 681 -20.13 -10.49 8.35
C GLY A 681 -19.16 -9.38 8.77
N ASN A 682 -18.33 -9.66 9.79
CA ASN A 682 -17.39 -8.68 10.32
C ASN A 682 -16.19 -8.46 9.39
N THR A 683 -15.82 -9.49 8.64
CA THR A 683 -14.74 -9.48 7.65
C THR A 683 -15.25 -9.87 6.26
N LYS A 684 -14.43 -9.62 5.23
CA LYS A 684 -14.69 -10.08 3.85
C LYS A 684 -14.86 -11.61 3.74
N TYR A 685 -14.17 -12.36 4.60
CA TYR A 685 -14.27 -13.82 4.67
C TYR A 685 -15.60 -14.26 5.30
N ASP A 686 -16.04 -13.56 6.34
CA ASP A 686 -17.34 -13.84 6.97
C ASP A 686 -18.48 -13.52 6.00
N THR A 687 -18.40 -12.39 5.28
CA THR A 687 -19.36 -12.04 4.23
C THR A 687 -19.38 -13.09 3.12
N MET A 688 -18.22 -13.56 2.66
CA MET A 688 -18.11 -14.67 1.71
C MET A 688 -18.85 -15.91 2.22
N LEU A 689 -18.63 -16.30 3.49
CA LEU A 689 -19.33 -17.44 4.08
C LEU A 689 -20.85 -17.24 4.16
N GLN A 690 -21.33 -16.03 4.47
CA GLN A 690 -22.77 -15.72 4.43
C GLN A 690 -23.35 -15.89 3.01
N ILE A 691 -22.62 -15.42 1.99
CA ILE A 691 -23.00 -15.55 0.59
C ILE A 691 -23.07 -17.03 0.19
N VAL A 692 -21.99 -17.78 0.41
CA VAL A 692 -21.90 -19.18 0.01
C VAL A 692 -22.95 -20.04 0.72
N LYS A 693 -23.20 -19.80 2.02
CA LYS A 693 -24.26 -20.49 2.77
C LYS A 693 -25.66 -20.12 2.29
N HIS A 694 -25.91 -18.85 1.96
CA HIS A 694 -27.22 -18.39 1.49
C HIS A 694 -27.60 -19.03 0.15
N PHE A 695 -26.68 -19.03 -0.81
CA PHE A 695 -26.94 -19.55 -2.15
C PHE A 695 -26.79 -21.07 -2.25
N ASN A 696 -26.05 -21.70 -1.34
CA ASN A 696 -25.89 -23.14 -1.23
C ASN A 696 -25.54 -23.81 -2.58
N GLN A 697 -24.56 -23.25 -3.28
CA GLN A 697 -24.09 -23.75 -4.58
C GLN A 697 -23.51 -25.17 -4.44
N ASN A 698 -23.53 -25.93 -5.54
CA ASN A 698 -22.88 -27.23 -5.58
C ASN A 698 -21.38 -27.08 -5.28
N SER A 699 -20.91 -27.74 -4.22
CA SER A 699 -19.52 -27.70 -3.77
C SER A 699 -18.68 -28.87 -4.28
N GLU A 700 -19.15 -29.69 -5.23
CA GLU A 700 -18.34 -30.74 -5.87
C GLU A 700 -17.07 -30.18 -6.51
N SER A 701 -17.13 -28.93 -7.01
CA SER A 701 -15.94 -28.17 -7.35
C SER A 701 -16.00 -26.79 -6.70
N ILE A 702 -14.86 -26.33 -6.16
CA ILE A 702 -14.72 -24.99 -5.56
C ILE A 702 -13.62 -24.20 -6.27
N VAL A 703 -13.78 -22.88 -6.33
CA VAL A 703 -12.76 -21.96 -6.84
C VAL A 703 -12.27 -21.09 -5.70
N ILE A 704 -10.96 -20.98 -5.53
CA ILE A 704 -10.31 -20.34 -4.40
C ILE A 704 -9.46 -19.18 -4.92
N ALA A 705 -9.73 -17.98 -4.43
CA ALA A 705 -8.96 -16.77 -4.74
C ALA A 705 -8.53 -16.05 -3.46
N THR A 706 -7.54 -15.15 -3.56
CA THR A 706 -7.15 -14.32 -2.42
C THR A 706 -8.21 -13.26 -2.12
N GLY A 707 -8.42 -12.96 -0.84
CA GLY A 707 -9.19 -11.78 -0.42
C GLY A 707 -8.36 -10.49 -0.38
N GLU A 708 -7.06 -10.55 -0.70
CA GLU A 708 -6.13 -9.42 -0.53
C GLU A 708 -5.91 -8.60 -1.81
N THR A 709 -6.09 -9.21 -2.98
CA THR A 709 -6.04 -8.56 -4.31
C THR A 709 -7.16 -9.10 -5.20
N PHE A 710 -7.40 -8.50 -6.37
CA PHE A 710 -8.57 -8.77 -7.21
C PHE A 710 -8.33 -9.45 -8.58
N PRO A 711 -7.19 -9.29 -9.28
CA PRO A 711 -7.11 -9.67 -10.70
C PRO A 711 -7.42 -11.16 -10.97
N ASP A 712 -6.79 -12.07 -10.22
CA ASP A 712 -6.99 -13.52 -10.38
C ASP A 712 -8.43 -13.94 -10.05
N GLY A 713 -9.02 -13.31 -9.03
CA GLY A 713 -10.40 -13.56 -8.65
C GLY A 713 -11.40 -13.05 -9.69
N LEU A 714 -11.07 -11.98 -10.43
CA LEU A 714 -11.96 -11.37 -11.42
C LEU A 714 -12.15 -12.28 -12.64
N SER A 715 -11.06 -12.81 -13.21
CA SER A 715 -11.10 -13.85 -14.26
C SER A 715 -11.65 -15.17 -13.70
N GLY A 716 -11.25 -15.50 -12.47
CA GLY A 716 -11.79 -16.62 -11.69
C GLY A 716 -13.30 -16.60 -11.49
N GLY A 717 -13.91 -15.43 -11.37
CA GLY A 717 -15.35 -15.27 -11.20
C GLY A 717 -16.13 -15.76 -12.41
N ALA A 718 -15.63 -15.49 -13.63
CA ALA A 718 -16.20 -16.03 -14.86
C ALA A 718 -16.05 -17.55 -14.96
N PHE A 719 -14.92 -18.08 -14.49
CA PHE A 719 -14.67 -19.53 -14.44
C PHE A 719 -15.54 -20.25 -13.41
N ALA A 720 -15.61 -19.75 -12.17
CA ALA A 720 -16.50 -20.24 -11.13
C ALA A 720 -17.97 -20.19 -11.56
N ALA A 721 -18.35 -19.13 -12.28
CA ALA A 721 -19.66 -19.02 -12.89
C ALA A 721 -19.92 -20.11 -13.96
N LEU A 722 -18.93 -20.41 -14.81
CA LEU A 722 -19.02 -21.46 -15.83
C LEU A 722 -19.30 -22.83 -15.19
N THR A 723 -18.55 -23.19 -14.14
CA THR A 723 -18.67 -24.48 -13.44
C THR A 723 -19.80 -24.52 -12.42
N GLY A 724 -20.36 -23.36 -12.03
CA GLY A 724 -21.36 -23.24 -10.97
C GLY A 724 -20.77 -23.36 -9.55
N SER A 725 -19.44 -23.39 -9.45
CA SER A 725 -18.68 -23.55 -8.22
C SER A 725 -18.80 -22.33 -7.30
N PRO A 726 -18.85 -22.50 -5.97
CA PRO A 726 -18.69 -21.38 -5.06
C PRO A 726 -17.28 -20.77 -5.17
N MET A 727 -17.21 -19.45 -5.06
CA MET A 727 -15.96 -18.69 -4.94
C MET A 727 -15.62 -18.51 -3.46
N ILE A 728 -14.53 -19.14 -3.03
CA ILE A 728 -14.02 -19.08 -1.66
C ILE A 728 -12.84 -18.11 -1.62
N LEU A 729 -12.96 -17.07 -0.80
CA LEU A 729 -11.86 -16.13 -0.55
C LEU A 729 -11.03 -16.59 0.64
N VAL A 730 -9.71 -16.55 0.49
CA VAL A 730 -8.77 -16.89 1.56
C VAL A 730 -7.75 -15.77 1.80
N PRO A 731 -7.27 -15.60 3.04
CA PRO A 731 -6.19 -14.66 3.35
C PRO A 731 -4.84 -15.14 2.80
N LYS A 732 -3.87 -14.22 2.74
CA LYS A 732 -2.46 -14.57 2.51
C LYS A 732 -1.84 -15.28 3.71
N GLY A 733 -2.30 -14.95 4.92
CA GLY A 733 -1.94 -15.64 6.17
C GLY A 733 -2.84 -16.85 6.45
N ASP A 734 -2.91 -17.26 7.71
CA ASP A 734 -3.70 -18.43 8.11
C ASP A 734 -5.20 -18.28 7.82
N LEU A 735 -5.85 -19.38 7.46
CA LEU A 735 -7.30 -19.43 7.29
C LEU A 735 -7.99 -19.12 8.63
N ASN A 736 -9.04 -18.29 8.61
CA ASN A 736 -9.83 -18.09 9.83
C ASN A 736 -10.58 -19.40 10.22
N SER A 737 -10.97 -19.51 11.49
CA SER A 737 -11.62 -20.70 12.04
C SER A 737 -12.88 -21.08 11.27
N ASP A 738 -13.66 -20.10 10.85
CA ASP A 738 -14.95 -20.30 10.22
C ASP A 738 -14.81 -20.79 8.77
N THR A 739 -13.83 -20.28 8.04
CA THR A 739 -13.47 -20.79 6.70
C THR A 739 -12.89 -22.19 6.80
N SER A 740 -12.04 -22.44 7.80
CA SER A 740 -11.49 -23.78 8.04
C SER A 740 -12.59 -24.79 8.37
N THR A 741 -13.53 -24.41 9.22
CA THR A 741 -14.70 -25.23 9.58
C THR A 741 -15.61 -25.47 8.38
N TYR A 742 -15.83 -24.43 7.58
CA TYR A 742 -16.62 -24.54 6.35
C TYR A 742 -15.97 -25.51 5.37
N LEU A 743 -14.68 -25.35 5.05
CA LEU A 743 -13.93 -26.25 4.17
C LEU A 743 -13.93 -27.70 4.71
N LYS A 744 -13.76 -27.88 6.02
CA LYS A 744 -13.88 -29.20 6.65
C LYS A 744 -15.26 -29.82 6.44
N GLY A 745 -16.33 -29.02 6.53
CA GLY A 745 -17.69 -29.48 6.23
C GLY A 745 -17.94 -29.89 4.77
N LEU A 746 -17.01 -29.57 3.86
CA LEU A 746 -16.99 -30.02 2.47
C LEU A 746 -16.17 -31.30 2.25
N CYS A 747 -15.53 -31.84 3.30
CA CYS A 747 -14.77 -33.08 3.22
C CYS A 747 -15.62 -34.21 2.62
N GLY A 748 -15.08 -34.90 1.62
CA GLY A 748 -15.76 -35.95 0.86
C GLY A 748 -16.87 -35.48 -0.09
N LYS A 749 -17.22 -34.18 -0.10
CA LYS A 749 -18.16 -33.58 -1.07
C LYS A 749 -17.42 -32.90 -2.21
N THR A 750 -16.32 -32.21 -1.92
CA THR A 750 -15.49 -31.56 -2.93
C THR A 750 -14.61 -32.59 -3.62
N LYS A 751 -14.72 -32.68 -4.95
CA LYS A 751 -13.89 -33.51 -5.84
C LYS A 751 -12.75 -32.71 -6.48
N THR A 752 -12.97 -31.41 -6.72
CA THR A 752 -11.95 -30.54 -7.35
C THR A 752 -11.88 -29.16 -6.70
N ALA A 753 -10.68 -28.72 -6.32
CA ALA A 753 -10.43 -27.36 -5.83
C ALA A 753 -9.45 -26.63 -6.75
N TYR A 754 -9.89 -25.50 -7.32
CA TYR A 754 -9.07 -24.66 -8.18
C TYR A 754 -8.50 -23.48 -7.39
N ILE A 755 -7.19 -23.39 -7.24
CA ILE A 755 -6.51 -22.27 -6.58
C ILE A 755 -6.05 -21.29 -7.65
N LEU A 756 -6.48 -20.03 -7.55
CA LEU A 756 -6.16 -18.99 -8.52
C LEU A 756 -4.99 -18.14 -8.02
N GLY A 757 -3.98 -17.99 -8.86
CA GLY A 757 -2.80 -17.19 -8.59
C GLY A 757 -1.61 -17.99 -8.04
N GLY A 758 -0.43 -17.40 -8.15
CA GLY A 758 0.83 -18.00 -7.73
C GLY A 758 0.98 -18.12 -6.21
N THR A 759 2.07 -18.74 -5.76
CA THR A 759 2.36 -18.93 -4.33
C THR A 759 2.63 -17.63 -3.57
N GLY A 760 2.97 -16.54 -4.28
CA GLY A 760 3.06 -15.19 -3.70
C GLY A 760 1.71 -14.58 -3.32
N VAL A 761 0.62 -15.08 -3.93
CA VAL A 761 -0.77 -14.63 -3.73
C VAL A 761 -1.49 -15.53 -2.73
N ILE A 762 -1.42 -16.85 -2.92
CA ILE A 762 -1.91 -17.87 -1.99
C ILE A 762 -0.76 -18.82 -1.66
N PRO A 763 -0.14 -18.74 -0.47
CA PRO A 763 1.01 -19.56 -0.12
C PRO A 763 0.73 -21.06 -0.17
N SER A 764 1.77 -21.85 -0.43
CA SER A 764 1.69 -23.32 -0.41
C SER A 764 1.28 -23.86 0.96
N THR A 765 1.49 -23.11 2.05
CA THR A 765 0.97 -23.47 3.38
C THR A 765 -0.55 -23.47 3.41
N ASN A 766 -1.20 -22.46 2.83
CA ASN A 766 -2.66 -22.41 2.74
C ASN A 766 -3.19 -23.51 1.83
N GLU A 767 -2.55 -23.75 0.69
CA GLU A 767 -2.89 -24.88 -0.19
C GLU A 767 -2.85 -26.22 0.56
N LYS A 768 -1.77 -26.49 1.31
CA LYS A 768 -1.66 -27.69 2.15
C LYS A 768 -2.75 -27.76 3.21
N THR A 769 -3.01 -26.66 3.93
CA THR A 769 -4.06 -26.61 4.95
C THR A 769 -5.43 -26.88 4.37
N MET A 770 -5.78 -26.25 3.24
CA MET A 770 -7.06 -26.48 2.55
C MET A 770 -7.17 -27.92 2.05
N GLY A 771 -6.11 -28.47 1.49
CA GLY A 771 -6.07 -29.87 1.06
C GLY A 771 -6.28 -30.83 2.21
N SER A 772 -5.63 -30.60 3.35
CA SER A 772 -5.88 -31.36 4.57
C SER A 772 -7.33 -31.23 5.02
N LEU A 773 -7.90 -30.03 5.09
CA LEU A 773 -9.28 -29.83 5.55
C LEU A 773 -10.32 -30.51 4.64
N LEU A 774 -10.07 -30.55 3.33
CA LEU A 774 -10.97 -31.16 2.34
C LEU A 774 -10.83 -32.70 2.28
N THR A 775 -9.78 -33.27 2.88
CA THR A 775 -9.51 -34.72 2.90
C THR A 775 -9.60 -35.34 4.30
N SER A 776 -9.46 -34.54 5.36
CA SER A 776 -9.46 -35.00 6.75
C SER A 776 -10.89 -35.11 7.30
N GLN A 777 -11.25 -36.32 7.72
CA GLN A 777 -12.54 -36.74 8.30
C GLN A 777 -13.23 -35.72 9.21
#